data_AF-A0A847GCP3-F1
#
_entry.id   AF-A0A847GCP3-F1
#
_cell.length_a   1.000
_cell.length_b   1.000
_cell.length_c   1.000
_cell.angle_alpha   90.00
_cell.angle_beta   90.00
_cell.angle_gamma   90.00
#
_symmetry.space_group_name_H-M   'P 1'
#
loop_
_entity.id
_entity.type
_entity.pdbx_description
1 polymer ?
#
loop_
_entity_poly.entity_id
_entity_poly.type
_entity_poly.pdbx_seq_one_letter_code
_entity_poly.pdbx_strand_id
1 'polypeptide(L)'
;MAALFFGCSSLCAAAGPEFSGVYPALAFFNDGNECGIGAVVPWQDRLWVVTYPPHAPNGSDDKLYEIDENLNVTVRPESAGGTHANRMIHRESGQLFIGPYAVDRDRNVRVIPPASMPGRLTGTARHLLHPEELVYFASMEEGFYEVDVHTLTVREIHPDANSLPDRGGTLLPGYHGKGLHSGQGVLVYANNGENSPEAMRRPDIESGCLAEWDGRGWRVVRRNQFTEVTGPGGIYGGGNPATDPLWSVGWDHRSLLLMLRDAKTAEWRAFRLPKASHSYDGAHGWNTEWPRIRDIGEADLLMTMHGMFWRFPAGFGVDVTAGIAPRSTYLKVVGDFCRWGDRIVLGCDDSARSEFMNKRRAKGEIAAPGRSHSNLRFIAPEKLDGFGPPAGWGAVWMRDRVSAGDSSDPFLFSGFARRGVHLAQECGQAARFVFEVDRLGDGQWTVLDSVEVPANGHLWRAFAPGETGAWVRIRSEQDCPAATASFHYSSHDPRDTAADPLFDGLAPADSASHTGGLLRAGEGEGTRLQFAATTMADGQPTAAGYYEMDADMRLVPVDAPGARQQLCEKVAVPAGVLEVDAASVLCLDDAGNRFRLPKGNAAFDRPGMPGGERVAREVCTERDLFNAHGTFYELPAENAGGLRRIRPVATHNRRITDYCSWRGLLVLAGIAADNPAENTHIIRSEDGQSALWVGEIDDLWKLGKPAGHGGPWKDSPVAAGAPSDPYLMNGYDRKSLELSHDAKDTVRFTMEIDITGDGWVACAVFDVAPDECFRHEFPEGFGAYWARFTADRSCKATAWLVYE
;
A
#
# COMPACT_ATOMS: atom_id res chain seq x y z
N MET A 1 -6.01 18.27 60.33
CA MET A 1 -4.75 18.55 59.62
C MET A 1 -4.80 17.74 58.34
N ALA A 2 -4.71 18.43 57.20
CA ALA A 2 -5.21 17.99 55.90
C ALA A 2 -4.38 16.87 55.24
N ALA A 3 -5.08 15.94 54.59
CA ALA A 3 -4.52 14.99 53.63
C ALA A 3 -4.42 15.66 52.25
N LEU A 4 -3.24 15.60 51.63
CA LEU A 4 -3.01 16.08 50.26
C LEU A 4 -3.59 15.06 49.26
N PHE A 5 -4.57 15.50 48.48
CA PHE A 5 -4.94 14.88 47.22
C PHE A 5 -3.95 15.35 46.14
N PHE A 6 -3.23 14.41 45.52
CA PHE A 6 -2.58 14.65 44.24
C PHE A 6 -3.65 14.66 43.15
N GLY A 7 -3.97 15.85 42.64
CA GLY A 7 -4.85 16.01 41.48
C GLY A 7 -4.12 15.61 40.21
N CYS A 8 -4.67 14.65 39.49
CA CYS A 8 -4.31 14.36 38.10
C CYS A 8 -4.78 15.54 37.25
N SER A 9 -3.85 16.30 36.68
CA SER A 9 -4.16 17.43 35.80
C SER A 9 -4.58 16.92 34.43
N SER A 10 -5.88 16.92 34.16
CA SER A 10 -6.44 16.84 32.80
C SER A 10 -6.19 18.17 32.09
N LEU A 11 -5.17 18.23 31.25
CA LEU A 11 -4.98 19.35 30.32
C LEU A 11 -6.00 19.22 29.18
N CYS A 12 -7.05 20.03 29.21
CA CYS A 12 -7.89 20.28 28.03
C CYS A 12 -7.06 21.00 26.98
N ALA A 13 -6.67 20.30 25.91
CA ALA A 13 -6.23 20.93 24.68
C ALA A 13 -7.39 20.82 23.68
N ALA A 14 -7.84 21.95 23.13
CA ALA A 14 -8.60 21.89 21.86
C ALA A 14 -7.75 21.09 20.86
N ALA A 15 -8.38 20.31 19.98
CA ALA A 15 -7.72 19.31 19.12
C ALA A 15 -6.52 19.80 18.26
N GLY A 16 -6.23 21.10 18.26
CA GLY A 16 -5.12 21.72 17.55
C GLY A 16 -5.47 21.97 16.08
N PRO A 17 -4.49 22.39 15.28
CA PRO A 17 -4.66 22.50 13.84
C PRO A 17 -4.87 21.12 13.20
N GLU A 18 -5.63 21.08 12.12
CA GLU A 18 -5.94 19.88 11.34
C GLU A 18 -5.48 20.08 9.89
N PHE A 19 -4.85 19.05 9.32
CA PHE A 19 -4.42 19.04 7.93
C PHE A 19 -4.82 17.72 7.27
N SER A 20 -5.71 17.79 6.28
CA SER A 20 -6.13 16.64 5.45
C SER A 20 -6.61 15.41 6.25
N GLY A 21 -7.28 15.67 7.37
CA GLY A 21 -7.84 14.72 8.31
C GLY A 21 -6.91 14.36 9.47
N VAL A 22 -5.70 14.92 9.54
CA VAL A 22 -4.70 14.58 10.56
C VAL A 22 -4.60 15.71 11.59
N TYR A 23 -4.67 15.34 12.87
CA TYR A 23 -4.42 16.24 14.01
C TYR A 23 -3.04 15.90 14.58
N PRO A 24 -1.98 16.71 14.35
CA PRO A 24 -0.62 16.37 14.78
C PRO A 24 -0.44 16.20 16.29
N ALA A 25 -1.33 16.83 17.07
CA ALA A 25 -1.41 16.68 18.52
C ALA A 25 -1.83 15.26 18.97
N LEU A 26 -2.49 14.48 18.13
CA LEU A 26 -2.94 13.11 18.43
C LEU A 26 -1.90 12.03 18.11
N ALA A 27 -0.71 12.39 17.63
CA ALA A 27 0.31 11.42 17.27
C ALA A 27 0.74 10.56 18.46
N PHE A 28 0.87 9.27 18.22
CA PHE A 28 1.36 8.28 19.18
C PHE A 28 2.83 8.00 18.97
N PHE A 29 3.52 7.64 20.05
CA PHE A 29 4.95 7.36 20.06
C PHE A 29 5.24 6.19 20.99
N ASN A 30 6.25 5.39 20.65
CA ASN A 30 6.85 4.39 21.53
C ASN A 30 8.38 4.38 21.34
N ASP A 31 9.09 3.62 22.17
CA ASP A 31 10.54 3.44 22.07
C ASP A 31 10.93 2.24 21.21
N GLY A 32 9.93 1.55 20.64
CA GLY A 32 10.07 0.46 19.70
C GLY A 32 10.60 0.91 18.33
N ASN A 33 10.91 -0.08 17.49
CA ASN A 33 11.40 0.15 16.14
C ASN A 33 10.28 0.48 15.12
N GLU A 34 9.03 0.45 15.54
CA GLU A 34 7.80 0.78 14.81
C GLU A 34 6.75 1.19 15.83
N CYS A 35 5.76 1.99 15.41
CA CYS A 35 4.66 2.40 16.27
C CYS A 35 3.37 2.38 15.44
N GLY A 36 2.90 1.19 15.08
CA GLY A 36 1.67 1.04 14.30
C GLY A 36 0.43 1.08 15.18
N ILE A 37 -0.73 1.34 14.56
CA ILE A 37 -2.04 1.27 15.22
C ILE A 37 -2.70 -0.06 14.85
N GLY A 38 -2.80 -0.98 15.81
CA GLY A 38 -3.29 -2.33 15.55
C GLY A 38 -4.82 -2.48 15.57
N ALA A 39 -5.51 -1.63 16.34
CA ALA A 39 -6.96 -1.65 16.44
C ALA A 39 -7.52 -0.26 16.77
N VAL A 40 -8.65 0.07 16.13
CA VAL A 40 -9.45 1.28 16.36
C VAL A 40 -10.93 0.90 16.48
N VAL A 41 -11.52 1.11 17.66
CA VAL A 41 -12.86 0.61 17.98
C VAL A 41 -13.71 1.66 18.70
N PRO A 42 -14.86 2.06 18.14
CA PRO A 42 -15.87 2.82 18.87
C PRO A 42 -16.55 1.93 19.92
N TRP A 43 -16.54 2.35 21.19
CA TRP A 43 -17.20 1.64 22.28
C TRP A 43 -17.53 2.60 23.43
N GLN A 44 -18.79 2.62 23.86
CA GLN A 44 -19.31 3.46 24.96
C GLN A 44 -18.94 4.94 24.85
N ASP A 45 -19.30 5.52 23.69
CA ASP A 45 -19.09 6.93 23.34
C ASP A 45 -17.62 7.37 23.37
N ARG A 46 -16.72 6.42 23.16
CA ARG A 46 -15.27 6.64 23.06
C ARG A 46 -14.70 5.91 21.87
N LEU A 47 -13.58 6.42 21.39
CA LEU A 47 -12.72 5.73 20.43
C LEU A 47 -11.57 5.08 21.19
N TRP A 48 -11.47 3.76 21.11
CA TRP A 48 -10.40 2.98 21.74
C TRP A 48 -9.33 2.63 20.72
N VAL A 49 -8.07 2.85 21.09
CA VAL A 49 -6.92 2.67 20.20
C VAL A 49 -5.82 1.91 20.93
N VAL A 50 -5.18 0.95 20.27
CA VAL A 50 -3.98 0.27 20.76
C VAL A 50 -2.83 0.45 19.76
N THR A 51 -1.66 0.83 20.26
CA THR A 51 -0.43 0.88 19.46
C THR A 51 0.39 -0.39 19.63
N TYR A 52 1.31 -0.64 18.70
CA TYR A 52 2.23 -1.77 18.80
C TYR A 52 3.65 -1.46 18.34
N PRO A 53 4.65 -2.21 18.83
CA PRO A 53 5.98 -2.31 18.24
C PRO A 53 6.08 -3.58 17.35
N PRO A 54 7.18 -3.80 16.60
CA PRO A 54 7.21 -4.91 15.62
C PRO A 54 7.05 -6.30 16.25
N HIS A 55 7.66 -6.50 17.42
CA HIS A 55 7.70 -7.80 18.08
C HIS A 55 7.82 -7.72 19.61
N ALA A 56 6.68 -7.72 20.31
CA ALA A 56 6.60 -7.71 21.77
C ALA A 56 5.52 -8.68 22.29
N PRO A 57 5.82 -9.98 22.42
CA PRO A 57 4.85 -10.98 22.87
C PRO A 57 4.56 -10.93 24.39
N ASN A 58 5.38 -10.22 25.17
CA ASN A 58 5.32 -10.23 26.65
C ASN A 58 5.04 -8.83 27.24
N GLY A 59 4.43 -7.94 26.46
CA GLY A 59 4.21 -6.53 26.81
C GLY A 59 5.33 -5.59 26.33
N SER A 60 5.04 -4.29 26.33
CA SER A 60 5.94 -3.20 25.89
C SER A 60 5.55 -1.86 26.53
N ASP A 61 6.15 -0.76 26.07
CA ASP A 61 5.78 0.60 26.44
C ASP A 61 4.57 1.15 25.65
N ASP A 62 4.05 0.40 24.68
CA ASP A 62 2.83 0.71 23.94
C ASP A 62 1.60 0.81 24.84
N LYS A 63 0.59 1.54 24.38
CA LYS A 63 -0.52 1.98 25.23
C LYS A 63 -1.88 1.60 24.66
N LEU A 64 -2.84 1.51 25.58
CA LEU A 64 -4.26 1.62 25.29
C LEU A 64 -4.67 3.08 25.50
N TYR A 65 -5.35 3.65 24.51
CA TYR A 65 -5.87 5.01 24.54
C TYR A 65 -7.39 5.00 24.50
N GLU A 66 -7.99 5.90 25.26
CA GLU A 66 -9.41 6.26 25.20
C GLU A 66 -9.52 7.71 24.72
N ILE A 67 -10.26 7.95 23.64
CA ILE A 67 -10.43 9.27 23.03
C ILE A 67 -11.90 9.67 23.08
N ASP A 68 -12.19 10.88 23.56
CA ASP A 68 -13.55 11.44 23.60
C ASP A 68 -13.90 12.23 22.32
N GLU A 69 -15.16 12.62 22.16
CA GLU A 69 -15.66 13.36 20.98
C GLU A 69 -14.94 14.70 20.72
N ASN A 70 -14.33 15.31 21.74
CA ASN A 70 -13.55 16.53 21.64
C ASN A 70 -12.08 16.26 21.30
N LEU A 71 -11.75 15.00 21.01
CA LEU A 71 -10.40 14.49 20.72
C LEU A 71 -9.45 14.61 21.93
N ASN A 72 -9.97 14.65 23.15
CA ASN A 72 -9.13 14.53 24.33
C ASN A 72 -8.66 13.08 24.45
N VAL A 73 -7.34 12.89 24.58
CA VAL A 73 -6.72 11.56 24.70
C VAL A 73 -6.46 11.24 26.17
N THR A 74 -6.96 10.10 26.62
CA THR A 74 -6.62 9.50 27.91
C THR A 74 -5.75 8.27 27.69
N VAL A 75 -4.50 8.31 28.15
CA VAL A 75 -3.65 7.11 28.23
C VAL A 75 -4.12 6.26 29.40
N ARG A 76 -4.55 5.03 29.13
CA ARG A 76 -5.09 4.14 30.16
C ARG A 76 -3.96 3.63 31.06
N PRO A 77 -4.02 3.81 32.39
CA PRO A 77 -2.99 3.35 33.32
C PRO A 77 -2.85 1.82 33.34
N GLU A 78 -3.86 1.10 32.85
CA GLU A 78 -3.88 -0.35 32.72
C GLU A 78 -2.99 -0.88 31.57
N SER A 79 -2.39 0.01 30.76
CA SER A 79 -1.56 -0.35 29.61
C SER A 79 -0.43 -1.33 29.97
N ALA A 80 -0.47 -2.53 29.38
CA ALA A 80 0.55 -3.57 29.46
C ALA A 80 1.44 -3.64 28.19
N GLY A 81 1.08 -2.90 27.13
CA GLY A 81 1.75 -2.92 25.83
C GLY A 81 1.69 -4.28 25.13
N GLY A 82 2.55 -4.48 24.14
CA GLY A 82 2.68 -5.67 23.32
C GLY A 82 2.34 -5.43 21.84
N THR A 83 2.56 -6.44 21.00
CA THR A 83 2.20 -6.37 19.57
C THR A 83 0.81 -6.91 19.34
N HIS A 84 -0.19 -6.03 19.29
CA HIS A 84 -1.60 -6.45 19.28
C HIS A 84 -2.42 -5.76 18.19
N ALA A 85 -3.26 -6.54 17.51
CA ALA A 85 -4.23 -6.06 16.52
C ALA A 85 -5.61 -6.74 16.63
N ASN A 86 -5.77 -7.62 17.62
CA ASN A 86 -7.03 -8.26 17.89
C ASN A 86 -8.05 -7.26 18.46
N ARG A 87 -9.31 -7.44 18.06
CA ARG A 87 -10.45 -6.78 18.70
C ARG A 87 -11.74 -7.57 18.52
N MET A 88 -12.63 -7.48 19.49
CA MET A 88 -13.99 -8.02 19.42
C MET A 88 -14.90 -7.27 20.39
N ILE A 89 -16.09 -6.84 19.94
CA ILE A 89 -17.16 -6.44 20.85
C ILE A 89 -18.00 -7.70 21.12
N HIS A 90 -17.84 -8.26 22.32
CA HIS A 90 -18.52 -9.48 22.72
C HIS A 90 -19.90 -9.13 23.29
N ARG A 91 -20.96 -9.54 22.57
CA ARG A 91 -22.34 -9.13 22.89
C ARG A 91 -22.82 -9.74 24.20
N GLU A 92 -22.45 -10.99 24.46
CA GLU A 92 -22.88 -11.80 25.58
C GLU A 92 -22.37 -11.24 26.91
N SER A 93 -21.09 -10.86 26.98
CA SER A 93 -20.52 -10.23 28.17
C SER A 93 -20.72 -8.71 28.21
N GLY A 94 -21.05 -8.09 27.06
CA GLY A 94 -21.16 -6.64 26.94
C GLY A 94 -19.81 -5.95 27.14
N GLN A 95 -18.73 -6.53 26.61
CA GLN A 95 -17.36 -6.03 26.75
C GLN A 95 -16.71 -5.86 25.38
N LEU A 96 -15.84 -4.85 25.27
CA LEU A 96 -14.85 -4.76 24.20
C LEU A 96 -13.58 -5.49 24.65
N PHE A 97 -13.19 -6.50 23.89
CA PHE A 97 -11.84 -7.06 23.92
C PHE A 97 -10.98 -6.34 22.87
N ILE A 98 -9.85 -5.79 23.28
CA ILE A 98 -8.88 -5.12 22.40
C ILE A 98 -7.49 -5.36 22.98
N GLY A 99 -6.57 -5.98 22.23
CA GLY A 99 -5.34 -6.47 22.84
C GLY A 99 -5.62 -7.43 24.01
N PRO A 100 -4.86 -7.35 25.12
CA PRO A 100 -5.12 -8.11 26.34
C PRO A 100 -6.17 -7.46 27.26
N TYR A 101 -6.87 -6.43 26.80
CA TYR A 101 -7.78 -5.63 27.62
C TYR A 101 -9.23 -6.03 27.42
N ALA A 102 -9.98 -6.12 28.52
CA ALA A 102 -11.43 -6.25 28.54
C ALA A 102 -12.04 -4.97 29.12
N VAL A 103 -12.77 -4.23 28.29
CA VAL A 103 -13.39 -2.94 28.61
C VAL A 103 -14.90 -3.13 28.75
N ASP A 104 -15.44 -2.90 29.93
CA ASP A 104 -16.88 -3.06 30.19
C ASP A 104 -17.74 -1.86 29.70
N ARG A 105 -19.03 -1.88 30.02
CA ARG A 105 -19.98 -0.82 29.63
C ARG A 105 -19.75 0.51 30.35
N ASP A 106 -19.15 0.46 31.53
CA ASP A 106 -18.81 1.63 32.35
C ASP A 106 -17.39 2.13 32.06
N ARG A 107 -16.72 1.53 31.05
CA ARG A 107 -15.33 1.80 30.63
C ARG A 107 -14.28 1.44 31.68
N ASN A 108 -14.60 0.53 32.60
CA ASN A 108 -13.57 -0.08 33.45
C ASN A 108 -12.74 -1.03 32.61
N VAL A 109 -11.42 -0.93 32.73
CA VAL A 109 -10.47 -1.76 31.99
C VAL A 109 -9.93 -2.83 32.93
N ARG A 110 -10.00 -4.08 32.50
CA ARG A 110 -9.31 -5.21 33.12
C ARG A 110 -8.29 -5.77 32.15
N VAL A 111 -7.17 -6.25 32.68
CA VAL A 111 -6.02 -6.70 31.87
C VAL A 111 -5.84 -8.20 32.08
N ILE A 112 -5.75 -8.94 30.99
CA ILE A 112 -5.21 -10.30 30.98
C ILE A 112 -3.68 -10.16 31.07
N PRO A 113 -3.02 -10.63 32.14
CA PRO A 113 -1.57 -10.47 32.27
C PRO A 113 -0.84 -11.11 31.07
N PRO A 114 0.12 -10.43 30.42
CA PRO A 114 0.85 -11.01 29.28
C PRO A 114 1.51 -12.35 29.60
N ALA A 115 1.94 -12.57 30.85
CA ALA A 115 2.49 -13.84 31.29
C ALA A 115 1.49 -15.01 31.29
N SER A 116 0.18 -14.73 31.35
CA SER A 116 -0.89 -15.74 31.31
C SER A 116 -1.38 -16.02 29.89
N MET A 117 -1.13 -15.12 28.95
CA MET A 117 -1.50 -15.24 27.54
C MET A 117 -0.39 -14.59 26.68
N PRO A 118 0.80 -15.21 26.62
CA PRO A 118 1.92 -14.65 25.86
C PRO A 118 1.61 -14.68 24.37
N GLY A 119 2.15 -13.71 23.63
CA GLY A 119 2.07 -13.69 22.18
C GLY A 119 1.67 -12.35 21.60
N ARG A 120 1.88 -12.22 20.30
CA ARG A 120 1.44 -11.06 19.52
C ARG A 120 -0.02 -11.26 19.13
N LEU A 121 -0.95 -10.88 20.00
CA LEU A 121 -2.39 -11.15 19.83
C LEU A 121 -2.94 -10.55 18.52
N THR A 122 -3.38 -11.41 17.62
CA THR A 122 -3.75 -11.04 16.24
C THR A 122 -5.26 -11.08 16.00
N GLY A 123 -5.98 -11.96 16.70
CA GLY A 123 -7.44 -12.04 16.60
C GLY A 123 -8.13 -12.51 17.88
N THR A 124 -9.39 -12.11 18.03
CA THR A 124 -10.31 -12.56 19.08
C THR A 124 -11.60 -12.98 18.41
N ALA A 125 -12.10 -14.17 18.73
CA ALA A 125 -13.29 -14.75 18.10
C ALA A 125 -14.29 -15.27 19.13
N ARG A 126 -15.56 -15.33 18.73
CA ARG A 126 -16.62 -15.91 19.54
C ARG A 126 -16.35 -17.40 19.78
N HIS A 127 -16.64 -17.90 20.96
CA HIS A 127 -16.42 -19.31 21.24
C HIS A 127 -17.48 -20.20 20.55
N LEU A 128 -17.07 -21.36 20.03
CA LEU A 128 -17.96 -22.24 19.25
C LEU A 128 -19.03 -22.92 20.10
N LEU A 129 -18.66 -23.38 21.30
CA LEU A 129 -19.52 -24.19 22.19
C LEU A 129 -20.12 -23.40 23.37
N HIS A 130 -19.34 -22.54 24.02
CA HIS A 130 -19.71 -21.75 25.19
C HIS A 130 -19.60 -20.23 24.96
N PRO A 131 -20.32 -19.66 23.97
CA PRO A 131 -20.21 -18.25 23.60
C PRO A 131 -20.65 -17.27 24.70
N GLU A 132 -21.42 -17.70 25.70
CA GLU A 132 -21.82 -16.83 26.81
C GLU A 132 -20.70 -16.65 27.85
N GLU A 133 -19.78 -17.61 27.94
CA GLU A 133 -18.80 -17.72 29.02
C GLU A 133 -17.35 -17.51 28.53
N LEU A 134 -17.07 -17.88 27.28
CA LEU A 134 -15.72 -17.95 26.74
C LEU A 134 -15.57 -17.18 25.42
N VAL A 135 -14.36 -16.72 25.16
CA VAL A 135 -13.89 -16.24 23.85
C VAL A 135 -12.57 -16.91 23.47
N TYR A 136 -12.31 -17.01 22.16
CA TYR A 136 -11.02 -17.45 21.66
C TYR A 136 -10.08 -16.27 21.42
N PHE A 137 -8.81 -16.44 21.75
CA PHE A 137 -7.71 -15.58 21.31
C PHE A 137 -6.72 -16.38 20.46
N ALA A 138 -6.16 -15.72 19.45
CA ALA A 138 -5.03 -16.23 18.69
C ALA A 138 -3.90 -15.21 18.63
N SER A 139 -2.65 -15.68 18.66
CA SER A 139 -1.47 -14.88 18.41
C SER A 139 -0.92 -15.07 16.98
N MET A 140 0.03 -14.22 16.57
CA MET A 140 0.76 -14.36 15.31
C MET A 140 1.58 -15.67 15.23
N GLU A 141 2.02 -16.19 16.37
CA GLU A 141 2.88 -17.37 16.53
C GLU A 141 2.08 -18.59 17.01
N GLU A 142 0.83 -18.71 16.58
CA GLU A 142 -0.02 -19.89 16.78
C GLU A 142 -0.32 -20.24 18.25
N GLY A 143 -0.26 -19.25 19.14
CA GLY A 143 -0.84 -19.37 20.47
C GLY A 143 -2.36 -19.32 20.36
N PHE A 144 -3.05 -20.35 20.83
CA PHE A 144 -4.51 -20.43 20.84
C PHE A 144 -5.01 -20.58 22.27
N TYR A 145 -5.94 -19.72 22.68
CA TYR A 145 -6.41 -19.63 24.06
C TYR A 145 -7.93 -19.54 24.15
N GLU A 146 -8.50 -20.11 25.20
CA GLU A 146 -9.86 -19.83 25.69
C GLU A 146 -9.75 -18.89 26.89
N VAL A 147 -10.55 -17.83 26.93
CA VAL A 147 -10.59 -16.88 28.04
C VAL A 147 -12.01 -16.76 28.57
N ASP A 148 -12.15 -16.95 29.88
CA ASP A 148 -13.39 -16.69 30.59
C ASP A 148 -13.67 -15.18 30.67
N VAL A 149 -14.81 -14.75 30.13
CA VAL A 149 -15.15 -13.34 29.97
C VAL A 149 -15.42 -12.61 31.30
N HIS A 150 -15.73 -13.37 32.36
CA HIS A 150 -16.05 -12.82 33.67
C HIS A 150 -14.82 -12.75 34.57
N THR A 151 -13.95 -13.76 34.56
CA THR A 151 -12.79 -13.87 35.44
C THR A 151 -11.47 -13.51 34.77
N LEU A 152 -11.42 -13.52 33.44
CA LEU A 152 -10.20 -13.43 32.62
C LEU A 152 -9.22 -14.59 32.85
N THR A 153 -9.72 -15.72 33.34
CA THR A 153 -8.92 -16.95 33.45
C THR A 153 -8.61 -17.49 32.05
N VAL A 154 -7.33 -17.72 31.79
CA VAL A 154 -6.83 -18.19 30.49
C VAL A 154 -6.62 -19.71 30.54
N ARG A 155 -7.13 -20.41 29.53
CA ARG A 155 -6.81 -21.80 29.24
C ARG A 155 -6.13 -21.87 27.87
N GLU A 156 -4.93 -22.41 27.86
CA GLU A 156 -4.19 -22.66 26.62
C GLU A 156 -4.76 -23.89 25.89
N ILE A 157 -5.08 -23.71 24.61
CA ILE A 157 -5.38 -24.79 23.66
C ILE A 157 -4.09 -25.26 22.99
N HIS A 158 -3.25 -24.30 22.57
CA HIS A 158 -1.95 -24.54 21.96
C HIS A 158 -0.98 -23.41 22.36
N PRO A 159 0.27 -23.73 22.75
CA PRO A 159 1.23 -22.73 23.20
C PRO A 159 1.68 -21.80 22.07
N ASP A 160 1.86 -20.52 22.41
CA ASP A 160 2.50 -19.55 21.52
C ASP A 160 3.97 -19.91 21.29
N ALA A 161 4.39 -19.90 20.03
CA ALA A 161 5.70 -20.36 19.64
C ALA A 161 6.86 -19.47 20.11
N ASN A 162 6.61 -18.22 20.53
CA ASN A 162 7.65 -17.40 21.18
C ASN A 162 8.14 -18.02 22.49
N SER A 163 7.32 -18.88 23.11
CA SER A 163 7.69 -19.65 24.31
C SER A 163 8.41 -20.97 23.99
N LEU A 164 8.54 -21.31 22.70
CA LEU A 164 9.15 -22.54 22.20
C LEU A 164 10.53 -22.28 21.55
N PRO A 165 11.35 -23.33 21.34
CA PRO A 165 12.62 -23.19 20.64
C PRO A 165 12.46 -22.75 19.18
N ASP A 166 11.39 -23.22 18.52
CA ASP A 166 11.01 -22.81 17.18
C ASP A 166 10.00 -21.66 17.27
N ARG A 167 10.49 -20.43 17.09
CA ARG A 167 9.73 -19.19 17.34
C ARG A 167 8.71 -18.85 16.25
N GLY A 168 8.56 -19.70 15.22
CA GLY A 168 7.69 -19.46 14.06
C GLY A 168 6.30 -20.09 14.13
N GLY A 169 6.07 -21.01 15.06
CA GLY A 169 4.90 -21.90 15.03
C GLY A 169 5.19 -23.16 14.22
N THR A 170 4.58 -24.27 14.63
CA THR A 170 4.73 -25.59 13.96
C THR A 170 3.40 -26.29 13.72
N LEU A 171 2.28 -25.69 14.15
CA LEU A 171 0.95 -26.26 14.06
C LEU A 171 0.39 -26.13 12.65
N LEU A 172 0.56 -24.97 12.03
CA LEU A 172 0.10 -24.66 10.69
C LEU A 172 1.29 -24.26 9.82
N PRO A 173 1.21 -24.49 8.50
CA PRO A 173 2.24 -24.01 7.61
C PRO A 173 2.19 -22.47 7.51
N GLY A 174 3.34 -21.85 7.22
CA GLY A 174 3.48 -20.40 7.13
C GLY A 174 3.86 -19.77 8.47
N TYR A 175 3.77 -18.44 8.53
CA TYR A 175 4.23 -17.61 9.64
C TYR A 175 3.36 -16.35 9.72
N HIS A 176 3.41 -15.63 10.85
CA HIS A 176 2.83 -14.29 11.00
C HIS A 176 1.29 -14.28 10.86
N GLY A 177 0.60 -14.76 11.91
CA GLY A 177 -0.86 -14.75 11.98
C GLY A 177 -1.50 -13.37 11.90
N LYS A 178 -2.66 -13.27 11.24
CA LYS A 178 -3.35 -12.00 10.98
C LYS A 178 -4.85 -12.04 11.28
N GLY A 179 -5.56 -13.03 10.73
CA GLY A 179 -7.02 -13.11 10.82
C GLY A 179 -7.49 -14.24 11.74
N LEU A 180 -8.55 -14.00 12.52
CA LEU A 180 -9.25 -15.03 13.30
C LEU A 180 -10.75 -14.74 13.30
N HIS A 181 -11.57 -15.74 12.96
CA HIS A 181 -13.02 -15.66 13.08
C HIS A 181 -13.63 -17.02 13.34
N SER A 182 -14.80 -17.04 13.99
CA SER A 182 -15.58 -18.26 14.21
C SER A 182 -16.92 -18.18 13.50
N GLY A 183 -17.30 -19.24 12.81
CA GLY A 183 -18.60 -19.37 12.16
C GLY A 183 -18.74 -20.71 11.47
N GLN A 184 -19.97 -21.08 11.11
CA GLN A 184 -20.31 -22.31 10.40
C GLN A 184 -19.72 -23.57 11.07
N GLY A 185 -19.62 -23.57 12.41
CA GLY A 185 -19.08 -24.67 13.21
C GLY A 185 -17.55 -24.77 13.25
N VAL A 186 -16.82 -23.79 12.72
CA VAL A 186 -15.35 -23.79 12.69
C VAL A 186 -14.75 -22.50 13.22
N LEU A 187 -13.55 -22.59 13.80
CA LEU A 187 -12.65 -21.46 14.02
C LEU A 187 -11.71 -21.38 12.83
N VAL A 188 -11.57 -20.22 12.22
CA VAL A 188 -10.76 -20.02 11.01
C VAL A 188 -9.64 -19.05 11.34
N TYR A 189 -8.43 -19.42 10.96
CA TYR A 189 -7.20 -18.67 11.19
C TYR A 189 -6.47 -18.44 9.87
N ALA A 190 -5.90 -17.24 9.73
CA ALA A 190 -5.14 -16.82 8.57
C ALA A 190 -3.77 -16.30 8.99
N ASN A 191 -2.73 -16.71 8.26
CA ASN A 191 -1.38 -16.17 8.37
C ASN A 191 -0.85 -15.76 6.98
N ASN A 192 0.12 -14.85 6.93
CA ASN A 192 0.52 -14.19 5.69
C ASN A 192 2.02 -14.27 5.36
N GLY A 193 2.81 -15.00 6.13
CA GLY A 193 4.26 -15.02 6.00
C GLY A 193 4.85 -16.40 5.76
N GLU A 194 6.13 -16.41 5.44
CA GLU A 194 6.98 -17.59 5.38
C GLU A 194 8.33 -17.24 6.00
N ASN A 195 8.81 -18.05 6.95
CA ASN A 195 10.06 -17.78 7.66
C ASN A 195 11.23 -18.50 6.99
N SER A 196 11.58 -18.08 5.77
CA SER A 196 12.66 -18.67 4.99
C SER A 196 13.61 -17.63 4.40
N PRO A 197 14.89 -17.97 4.13
CA PRO A 197 15.81 -17.08 3.42
C PRO A 197 15.36 -16.70 2.00
N GLU A 198 14.42 -17.45 1.43
CA GLU A 198 13.84 -17.16 0.11
C GLU A 198 12.73 -16.11 0.20
N ALA A 199 11.89 -16.18 1.24
CA ALA A 199 10.82 -15.21 1.52
C ALA A 199 11.31 -13.76 1.72
N MET A 200 12.58 -13.62 2.12
CA MET A 200 13.26 -12.33 2.27
C MET A 200 13.64 -11.67 0.94
N ARG A 201 13.52 -12.37 -0.19
CA ARG A 201 13.97 -11.88 -1.51
C ARG A 201 12.96 -12.08 -2.62
N ARG A 202 12.14 -13.12 -2.52
CA ARG A 202 11.23 -13.54 -3.58
C ARG A 202 9.78 -13.38 -3.14
N PRO A 203 9.02 -12.46 -3.75
CA PRO A 203 7.58 -12.31 -3.47
C PRO A 203 6.73 -13.40 -4.12
N ASP A 204 7.31 -14.23 -4.99
CA ASP A 204 6.58 -15.17 -5.84
C ASP A 204 6.47 -16.61 -5.29
N ILE A 205 7.10 -16.88 -4.15
CA ILE A 205 7.03 -18.19 -3.50
C ILE A 205 5.68 -18.44 -2.81
N GLU A 206 5.39 -19.71 -2.54
CA GLU A 206 4.29 -20.07 -1.65
C GLU A 206 4.57 -19.54 -0.23
N SER A 207 3.62 -18.80 0.35
CA SER A 207 3.74 -18.19 1.66
C SER A 207 2.36 -18.08 2.32
N GLY A 208 2.29 -18.21 3.63
CA GLY A 208 1.06 -18.09 4.40
C GLY A 208 0.07 -19.26 4.25
N CYS A 209 -1.00 -19.25 5.04
CA CYS A 209 -2.11 -20.17 4.89
C CYS A 209 -3.44 -19.62 5.42
N LEU A 210 -4.52 -20.22 4.92
CA LEU A 210 -5.85 -20.19 5.52
C LEU A 210 -6.15 -21.59 6.06
N ALA A 211 -6.56 -21.69 7.32
CA ALA A 211 -6.87 -22.95 7.97
C ALA A 211 -8.14 -22.86 8.82
N GLU A 212 -8.83 -23.99 8.99
CA GLU A 212 -10.01 -24.08 9.85
C GLU A 212 -9.90 -25.23 10.86
N TRP A 213 -10.48 -25.03 12.03
CA TRP A 213 -10.51 -25.95 13.16
C TRP A 213 -11.95 -26.25 13.57
N ASP A 214 -12.29 -27.52 13.68
CA ASP A 214 -13.64 -28.02 13.98
C ASP A 214 -13.88 -28.30 15.48
N GLY A 215 -12.97 -27.86 16.35
CA GLY A 215 -12.95 -28.23 17.76
C GLY A 215 -12.09 -29.46 18.10
N ARG A 216 -11.58 -30.18 17.09
CA ARG A 216 -10.76 -31.38 17.26
C ARG A 216 -9.44 -31.30 16.50
N GLY A 217 -9.45 -30.87 15.24
CA GLY A 217 -8.26 -30.86 14.39
C GLY A 217 -8.28 -29.73 13.36
N TRP A 218 -7.08 -29.31 12.95
CA TRP A 218 -6.91 -28.28 11.93
C TRP A 218 -6.88 -28.89 10.52
N ARG A 219 -7.50 -28.19 9.57
CA ARG A 219 -7.43 -28.45 8.14
C ARG A 219 -6.91 -27.21 7.44
N VAL A 220 -5.81 -27.35 6.70
CA VAL A 220 -5.32 -26.31 5.80
C VAL A 220 -6.26 -26.25 4.59
N VAL A 221 -6.85 -25.07 4.38
CA VAL A 221 -7.76 -24.79 3.26
C VAL A 221 -6.93 -24.41 2.02
N ARG A 222 -5.96 -23.52 2.20
CA ARG A 222 -5.14 -22.99 1.10
C ARG A 222 -3.80 -22.46 1.61
N ARG A 223 -2.75 -22.64 0.81
CA ARG A 223 -1.40 -22.12 1.04
C ARG A 223 -1.15 -20.85 0.22
N ASN A 224 -1.55 -19.72 0.78
CA ASN A 224 -1.33 -18.37 0.23
C ASN A 224 -1.36 -17.36 1.38
N GLN A 225 -0.95 -16.12 1.12
CA GLN A 225 -0.89 -15.09 2.15
C GLN A 225 -2.32 -14.59 2.43
N PHE A 226 -2.77 -14.61 3.68
CA PHE A 226 -4.10 -14.12 4.09
C PHE A 226 -3.99 -13.19 5.31
N THR A 227 -4.73 -12.07 5.28
CA THR A 227 -4.68 -11.05 6.36
C THR A 227 -5.97 -10.93 7.16
N GLU A 228 -7.10 -11.31 6.58
CA GLU A 228 -8.41 -11.16 7.21
C GLU A 228 -9.20 -12.46 7.16
N VAL A 229 -9.96 -12.70 8.22
CA VAL A 229 -11.08 -13.64 8.21
C VAL A 229 -12.22 -12.97 8.96
N THR A 230 -13.39 -12.88 8.33
CA THR A 230 -14.54 -12.18 8.92
C THR A 230 -15.85 -12.62 8.26
N GLY A 231 -16.95 -12.04 8.69
CA GLY A 231 -18.27 -12.20 8.08
C GLY A 231 -19.10 -10.94 8.30
N PRO A 232 -20.40 -10.94 7.96
CA PRO A 232 -21.26 -9.76 8.06
C PRO A 232 -21.31 -9.13 9.45
N GLY A 233 -21.09 -9.91 10.52
CA GLY A 233 -21.06 -9.41 11.90
C GLY A 233 -19.77 -8.68 12.30
N GLY A 234 -18.71 -8.78 11.48
CA GLY A 234 -17.42 -8.13 11.73
C GLY A 234 -16.88 -8.39 13.14
N ILE A 235 -16.49 -7.31 13.82
CA ILE A 235 -15.95 -7.35 15.19
C ILE A 235 -16.96 -7.75 16.26
N TYR A 236 -18.25 -7.87 15.95
CA TYR A 236 -19.27 -8.35 16.90
C TYR A 236 -19.44 -9.87 16.89
N GLY A 237 -18.77 -10.56 15.97
CA GLY A 237 -19.10 -11.96 15.63
C GLY A 237 -20.39 -12.08 14.82
N GLY A 238 -20.54 -13.22 14.12
CA GLY A 238 -21.71 -13.52 13.30
C GLY A 238 -23.01 -13.53 14.12
N GLY A 239 -24.04 -12.83 13.62
CA GLY A 239 -25.36 -12.79 14.24
C GLY A 239 -26.12 -14.11 14.06
N ASN A 240 -25.88 -14.80 12.94
CA ASN A 240 -26.38 -16.15 12.66
C ASN A 240 -25.17 -17.05 12.35
N PRO A 241 -24.38 -17.46 13.36
CA PRO A 241 -23.11 -18.14 13.14
C PRO A 241 -23.24 -19.44 12.34
N ALA A 242 -24.40 -20.09 12.30
CA ALA A 242 -24.61 -21.30 11.51
C ALA A 242 -24.73 -21.04 10.01
N THR A 243 -25.15 -19.84 9.60
CA THR A 243 -25.55 -19.55 8.21
C THR A 243 -24.85 -18.34 7.61
N ASP A 244 -24.31 -17.44 8.43
CA ASP A 244 -23.58 -16.27 7.96
C ASP A 244 -22.38 -16.72 7.11
N PRO A 245 -22.12 -16.07 5.95
CA PRO A 245 -20.97 -16.39 5.13
C PRO A 245 -19.68 -16.03 5.86
N LEU A 246 -18.62 -16.82 5.61
CA LEU A 246 -17.27 -16.49 6.02
C LEU A 246 -16.48 -16.03 4.80
N TRP A 247 -15.75 -14.95 4.98
CA TRP A 247 -14.88 -14.36 3.98
C TRP A 247 -13.45 -14.33 4.49
N SER A 248 -12.50 -14.55 3.59
CA SER A 248 -11.09 -14.26 3.84
C SER A 248 -10.47 -13.58 2.64
N VAL A 249 -9.58 -12.62 2.90
CA VAL A 249 -8.87 -11.87 1.86
C VAL A 249 -7.37 -12.09 2.01
N GLY A 250 -6.76 -12.38 0.86
CA GLY A 250 -5.37 -12.72 0.73
C GLY A 250 -4.85 -12.39 -0.67
N TRP A 251 -3.69 -12.95 -1.00
CA TRP A 251 -3.07 -12.78 -2.31
C TRP A 251 -2.08 -13.90 -2.61
N ASP A 252 -1.77 -14.03 -3.89
CA ASP A 252 -0.56 -14.66 -4.39
C ASP A 252 0.20 -13.64 -5.26
N HIS A 253 1.29 -14.05 -5.91
CA HIS A 253 2.04 -13.15 -6.79
C HIS A 253 1.25 -12.65 -8.00
N ARG A 254 0.12 -13.29 -8.34
CA ARG A 254 -0.69 -12.98 -9.51
C ARG A 254 -1.76 -11.95 -9.21
N SER A 255 -2.49 -12.10 -8.11
CA SER A 255 -3.66 -11.28 -7.82
C SER A 255 -4.04 -11.32 -6.34
N LEU A 256 -5.03 -10.49 -5.96
CA LEU A 256 -5.75 -10.71 -4.72
C LEU A 256 -6.57 -11.99 -4.81
N LEU A 257 -6.82 -12.59 -3.65
CA LEU A 257 -7.65 -13.77 -3.43
C LEU A 257 -8.76 -13.40 -2.44
N LEU A 258 -10.01 -13.54 -2.87
CA LEU A 258 -11.18 -13.51 -1.99
C LEU A 258 -11.69 -14.94 -1.86
N MET A 259 -11.76 -15.43 -0.63
CA MET A 259 -12.24 -16.77 -0.29
C MET A 259 -13.62 -16.63 0.37
N LEU A 260 -14.60 -17.39 -0.13
CA LEU A 260 -15.96 -17.46 0.42
C LEU A 260 -16.24 -18.89 0.87
N ARG A 261 -16.61 -19.09 2.14
CA ARG A 261 -17.06 -20.39 2.65
C ARG A 261 -18.57 -20.52 2.56
N ASP A 262 -19.02 -21.55 1.87
CA ASP A 262 -20.42 -21.90 1.73
C ASP A 262 -20.95 -22.53 3.03
N ALA A 263 -21.92 -21.88 3.68
CA ALA A 263 -22.55 -22.43 4.88
C ALA A 263 -23.33 -23.73 4.62
N LYS A 264 -23.78 -23.97 3.38
CA LYS A 264 -24.58 -25.14 3.00
C LYS A 264 -23.69 -26.36 2.73
N THR A 265 -22.54 -26.17 2.08
CA THR A 265 -21.65 -27.27 1.68
C THR A 265 -20.37 -27.39 2.51
N ALA A 266 -20.03 -26.36 3.30
CA ALA A 266 -18.76 -26.21 4.01
C ALA A 266 -17.52 -26.19 3.07
N GLU A 267 -17.73 -25.85 1.80
CA GLU A 267 -16.66 -25.70 0.81
C GLU A 267 -16.23 -24.25 0.66
N TRP A 268 -14.95 -24.06 0.32
CA TRP A 268 -14.38 -22.75 0.03
C TRP A 268 -14.33 -22.51 -1.47
N ARG A 269 -14.77 -21.32 -1.91
CA ARG A 269 -14.68 -20.84 -3.29
C ARG A 269 -13.74 -19.65 -3.38
N ALA A 270 -12.91 -19.62 -4.41
CA ALA A 270 -11.93 -18.56 -4.63
C ALA A 270 -12.37 -17.62 -5.75
N PHE A 271 -12.10 -16.34 -5.57
CA PHE A 271 -12.27 -15.27 -6.54
C PHE A 271 -11.00 -14.42 -6.59
N ARG A 272 -10.70 -13.83 -7.73
CA ARG A 272 -9.51 -13.00 -7.95
C ARG A 272 -9.89 -11.56 -8.21
N LEU A 273 -9.12 -10.63 -7.64
CA LEU A 273 -9.27 -9.19 -7.83
C LEU A 273 -7.91 -8.59 -8.22
N PRO A 274 -7.88 -7.48 -8.99
CA PRO A 274 -6.63 -6.81 -9.31
C PRO A 274 -5.98 -6.17 -8.08
N LYS A 275 -4.64 -6.06 -8.10
CA LYS A 275 -3.85 -5.32 -7.12
C LYS A 275 -3.60 -3.90 -7.63
N ALA A 276 -3.80 -2.88 -6.78
CA ALA A 276 -3.42 -1.51 -7.14
C ALA A 276 -1.93 -1.23 -6.87
N SER A 277 -1.39 -1.82 -5.82
CA SER A 277 0.00 -1.65 -5.38
C SER A 277 0.65 -3.01 -5.13
N HIS A 278 1.94 -3.12 -5.43
CA HIS A 278 2.76 -4.30 -5.12
C HIS A 278 3.57 -4.16 -3.83
N SER A 279 3.47 -3.02 -3.14
CA SER A 279 4.28 -2.76 -1.93
C SER A 279 4.02 -3.76 -0.79
N TYR A 280 2.93 -4.53 -0.88
CA TYR A 280 2.46 -5.53 0.08
C TYR A 280 3.00 -6.95 -0.20
N ASP A 281 3.65 -7.18 -1.35
CA ASP A 281 3.88 -8.53 -1.89
C ASP A 281 5.02 -9.31 -1.22
N GLY A 282 5.71 -8.75 -0.22
CA GLY A 282 6.79 -9.42 0.49
C GLY A 282 6.31 -10.76 1.11
N ALA A 283 6.94 -11.87 0.70
CA ALA A 283 6.54 -13.21 1.11
C ALA A 283 6.81 -13.52 2.60
N HIS A 284 7.68 -12.75 3.28
CA HIS A 284 7.86 -12.85 4.73
C HIS A 284 6.67 -12.31 5.54
N GLY A 285 5.82 -11.49 4.92
CA GLY A 285 4.55 -11.02 5.47
C GLY A 285 4.59 -9.75 6.33
N TRP A 286 5.70 -9.00 6.39
CA TRP A 286 5.80 -7.78 7.24
C TRP A 286 5.39 -6.51 6.51
N ASN A 287 5.50 -6.45 5.18
CA ASN A 287 5.08 -5.32 4.34
C ASN A 287 3.57 -5.01 4.38
N THR A 288 2.82 -5.59 5.30
CA THR A 288 1.38 -5.37 5.44
C THR A 288 0.96 -5.56 6.88
N GLU A 289 0.03 -4.71 7.28
CA GLU A 289 -0.47 -4.55 8.62
C GLU A 289 -1.69 -5.47 8.70
N TRP A 290 -2.89 -4.92 8.81
CA TRP A 290 -4.09 -5.72 8.72
C TRP A 290 -5.18 -5.03 7.89
N PRO A 291 -5.08 -5.11 6.56
CA PRO A 291 -6.21 -4.75 5.71
C PRO A 291 -7.47 -5.55 6.13
N ARG A 292 -8.64 -4.90 6.14
CA ARG A 292 -9.87 -5.43 6.77
C ARG A 292 -11.07 -5.39 5.84
N ILE A 293 -12.11 -6.15 6.19
CA ILE A 293 -13.49 -5.90 5.76
C ILE A 293 -14.30 -5.49 6.99
N ARG A 294 -14.83 -4.26 7.02
CA ARG A 294 -15.64 -3.76 8.15
C ARG A 294 -16.82 -2.91 7.72
N ASP A 295 -17.84 -2.94 8.57
CA ASP A 295 -18.96 -2.01 8.52
C ASP A 295 -18.49 -0.58 8.84
N ILE A 296 -18.91 0.36 8.01
CA ILE A 296 -18.65 1.79 8.11
C ILE A 296 -19.94 2.63 8.18
N GLY A 297 -21.09 2.00 8.46
CA GLY A 297 -22.41 2.61 8.53
C GLY A 297 -23.00 2.99 7.18
N GLU A 298 -22.53 2.38 6.09
CA GLU A 298 -23.07 2.48 4.74
C GLU A 298 -23.82 1.19 4.37
N ALA A 299 -24.47 1.15 3.20
CA ALA A 299 -25.14 -0.07 2.72
C ALA A 299 -24.13 -1.20 2.42
N ASP A 300 -22.96 -0.83 1.89
CA ASP A 300 -21.84 -1.72 1.66
C ASP A 300 -20.83 -1.59 2.80
N LEU A 301 -20.12 -2.69 3.05
CA LEU A 301 -18.93 -2.70 3.89
C LEU A 301 -17.77 -2.05 3.14
N LEU A 302 -16.77 -1.59 3.88
CA LEU A 302 -15.49 -1.17 3.32
C LEU A 302 -14.52 -2.34 3.41
N MET A 303 -13.88 -2.68 2.29
CA MET A 303 -12.71 -3.55 2.27
C MET A 303 -11.48 -2.74 1.87
N THR A 304 -10.36 -2.95 2.56
CA THR A 304 -9.04 -2.45 2.17
C THR A 304 -8.15 -3.61 1.78
N MET A 305 -7.43 -3.50 0.65
CA MET A 305 -6.37 -4.45 0.29
C MET A 305 -5.49 -3.89 -0.83
N HIS A 306 -4.17 -4.10 -0.76
CA HIS A 306 -3.17 -3.72 -1.78
C HIS A 306 -3.33 -2.29 -2.32
N GLY A 307 -3.55 -1.31 -1.43
CA GLY A 307 -3.65 0.11 -1.79
C GLY A 307 -4.95 0.49 -2.50
N MET A 308 -6.03 -0.28 -2.33
CA MET A 308 -7.35 0.04 -2.87
C MET A 308 -8.45 -0.06 -1.79
N PHE A 309 -9.32 0.96 -1.75
CA PHE A 309 -10.60 0.90 -1.06
C PHE A 309 -11.65 0.26 -1.97
N TRP A 310 -12.41 -0.69 -1.44
CA TRP A 310 -13.43 -1.43 -2.17
C TRP A 310 -14.78 -1.28 -1.48
N ARG A 311 -15.84 -1.08 -2.28
CA ARG A 311 -17.20 -1.41 -1.85
C ARG A 311 -17.29 -2.92 -1.77
N PHE A 312 -17.67 -3.44 -0.61
CA PHE A 312 -17.85 -4.86 -0.38
C PHE A 312 -19.30 -5.11 0.06
N PRO A 313 -20.11 -5.83 -0.72
CA PRO A 313 -21.53 -5.97 -0.41
C PRO A 313 -21.73 -6.80 0.84
N ALA A 314 -22.48 -6.29 1.82
CA ALA A 314 -22.74 -6.99 3.07
C ALA A 314 -23.43 -8.36 2.87
N GLY A 315 -24.19 -8.49 1.76
CA GLY A 315 -24.85 -9.72 1.35
C GLY A 315 -24.00 -10.67 0.49
N PHE A 316 -22.68 -10.44 0.34
CA PHE A 316 -21.81 -11.30 -0.45
C PHE A 316 -21.85 -12.75 0.05
N GLY A 317 -22.40 -13.65 -0.76
CA GLY A 317 -22.65 -15.02 -0.36
C GLY A 317 -22.82 -15.94 -1.57
N VAL A 318 -23.00 -17.24 -1.33
CA VAL A 318 -22.96 -18.24 -2.41
C VAL A 318 -24.07 -18.12 -3.43
N ASP A 319 -25.18 -17.47 -3.06
CA ASP A 319 -26.32 -17.22 -3.94
C ASP A 319 -26.18 -15.85 -4.67
N VAL A 320 -25.36 -14.92 -4.15
CA VAL A 320 -25.13 -13.58 -4.71
C VAL A 320 -23.68 -13.15 -4.48
N THR A 321 -22.87 -13.26 -5.53
CA THR A 321 -21.44 -12.90 -5.53
C THR A 321 -21.14 -11.63 -6.34
N ALA A 322 -22.16 -10.85 -6.71
CA ALA A 322 -21.97 -9.56 -7.38
C ALA A 322 -21.88 -8.41 -6.38
N GLY A 323 -21.43 -7.24 -6.85
CA GLY A 323 -21.50 -5.96 -6.12
C GLY A 323 -20.17 -5.42 -5.62
N ILE A 324 -19.08 -6.20 -5.66
CA ILE A 324 -17.75 -5.67 -5.35
C ILE A 324 -17.34 -4.66 -6.41
N ALA A 325 -16.93 -3.47 -5.99
CA ALA A 325 -16.48 -2.40 -6.89
C ALA A 325 -15.37 -1.58 -6.24
N PRO A 326 -14.41 -1.06 -7.02
CA PRO A 326 -13.38 -0.18 -6.48
C PRO A 326 -13.99 1.20 -6.11
N ARG A 327 -13.43 1.85 -5.10
CA ARG A 327 -13.73 3.25 -4.73
C ARG A 327 -12.61 4.18 -5.19
N SER A 328 -11.43 4.06 -4.58
CA SER A 328 -10.22 4.79 -4.94
C SER A 328 -8.98 3.99 -4.55
N THR A 329 -7.82 4.38 -5.08
CA THR A 329 -6.52 3.91 -4.58
C THR A 329 -6.00 4.83 -3.48
N TYR A 330 -5.13 4.30 -2.62
CA TYR A 330 -4.50 5.04 -1.51
C TYR A 330 -3.03 4.66 -1.36
N LEU A 331 -2.24 5.56 -0.78
CA LEU A 331 -0.79 5.44 -0.55
C LEU A 331 -0.44 5.19 0.93
N LYS A 332 -1.32 5.62 1.84
CA LYS A 332 -1.14 5.44 3.29
C LYS A 332 -1.09 3.95 3.67
N VAL A 333 -0.39 3.61 4.75
CA VAL A 333 -0.51 2.29 5.38
C VAL A 333 -1.65 2.34 6.40
N VAL A 334 -2.67 1.51 6.19
CA VAL A 334 -3.90 1.48 7.02
C VAL A 334 -3.95 0.15 7.77
N GLY A 335 -3.78 0.19 9.10
CA GLY A 335 -3.78 -0.98 9.97
C GLY A 335 -5.16 -1.41 10.47
N ASP A 336 -6.08 -0.46 10.68
CA ASP A 336 -7.49 -0.70 10.99
C ASP A 336 -8.32 0.56 10.68
N PHE A 337 -9.64 0.42 10.65
CA PHE A 337 -10.53 1.56 10.48
C PHE A 337 -11.91 1.32 11.10
N CYS A 338 -12.62 2.40 11.41
CA CYS A 338 -14.00 2.34 11.85
C CYS A 338 -14.77 3.61 11.49
N ARG A 339 -16.10 3.53 11.47
CA ARG A 339 -16.93 4.73 11.57
C ARG A 339 -16.97 5.24 13.01
N TRP A 340 -16.80 6.54 13.21
CA TRP A 340 -17.03 7.19 14.50
C TRP A 340 -17.72 8.54 14.29
N GLY A 341 -18.99 8.62 14.73
CA GLY A 341 -19.86 9.75 14.44
C GLY A 341 -20.16 9.86 12.94
N ASP A 342 -19.87 11.02 12.37
CA ASP A 342 -20.00 11.35 10.95
C ASP A 342 -18.72 11.09 10.13
N ARG A 343 -17.63 10.62 10.78
CA ARG A 343 -16.32 10.42 10.16
C ARG A 343 -15.94 8.94 10.08
N ILE A 344 -15.07 8.63 9.12
CA ILE A 344 -14.26 7.41 9.11
C ILE A 344 -12.92 7.74 9.75
N VAL A 345 -12.50 6.90 10.69
CA VAL A 345 -11.21 6.99 11.36
C VAL A 345 -10.32 5.87 10.85
N LEU A 346 -9.16 6.23 10.32
CA LEU A 346 -8.11 5.30 9.90
C LEU A 346 -7.02 5.26 10.98
N GLY A 347 -6.68 4.07 11.45
CA GLY A 347 -5.45 3.81 12.20
C GLY A 347 -4.32 3.52 11.23
N CYS A 348 -3.23 4.28 11.32
CA CYS A 348 -2.14 4.25 10.36
C CYS A 348 -0.85 3.67 10.94
N ASP A 349 0.09 3.35 10.04
CA ASP A 349 1.50 3.12 10.36
C ASP A 349 2.39 4.05 9.53
N ASP A 350 2.97 5.06 10.17
CA ASP A 350 3.53 6.21 9.46
C ASP A 350 5.05 6.24 9.38
N SER A 351 5.74 6.01 10.49
CA SER A 351 7.20 6.19 10.55
C SER A 351 7.84 5.26 11.57
N ALA A 352 8.54 4.25 11.04
CA ALA A 352 9.32 3.29 11.80
C ALA A 352 10.79 3.72 11.92
N ARG A 353 11.41 3.44 13.07
CA ARG A 353 12.85 3.65 13.28
C ARG A 353 13.70 2.58 12.59
N SER A 354 13.19 1.37 12.37
CA SER A 354 13.98 0.26 11.79
C SER A 354 14.28 0.43 10.30
N GLU A 355 13.45 1.16 9.53
CA GLU A 355 13.34 1.09 8.06
C GLU A 355 13.27 -0.35 7.50
N PHE A 356 13.13 -1.35 8.37
CA PHE A 356 13.14 -2.79 8.10
C PHE A 356 14.06 -3.23 6.95
N MET A 357 13.48 -3.77 5.88
CA MET A 357 14.16 -4.19 4.65
C MET A 357 14.15 -3.11 3.57
N ASN A 358 13.54 -1.96 3.83
CA ASN A 358 13.32 -0.87 2.89
C ASN A 358 14.54 0.08 2.82
N LYS A 359 15.73 -0.52 2.68
CA LYS A 359 17.01 0.17 2.50
C LYS A 359 17.46 -0.01 1.07
N ARG A 360 17.94 1.07 0.45
CA ARG A 360 18.40 1.03 -0.94
C ARG A 360 19.40 2.11 -1.27
N ARG A 361 20.16 1.92 -2.35
CA ARG A 361 21.14 2.90 -2.83
C ARG A 361 20.51 4.27 -3.09
N ALA A 362 19.27 4.31 -3.59
CA ALA A 362 18.56 5.55 -3.88
C ALA A 362 18.26 6.42 -2.63
N LYS A 363 18.24 5.83 -1.43
CA LYS A 363 18.07 6.54 -0.15
C LYS A 363 19.40 7.03 0.43
N GLY A 364 20.52 6.41 0.07
CA GLY A 364 21.81 6.61 0.72
C GLY A 364 21.81 6.07 2.15
N GLU A 365 22.71 6.58 2.99
CA GLU A 365 22.80 6.25 4.42
C GLU A 365 21.95 7.21 5.28
N ILE A 366 20.70 7.44 4.88
CA ILE A 366 19.81 8.34 5.59
C ILE A 366 19.51 7.82 7.00
N ALA A 367 19.63 8.69 8.00
CA ALA A 367 19.23 8.35 9.36
C ALA A 367 17.71 8.27 9.48
N ALA A 368 17.24 7.15 10.05
CA ALA A 368 15.87 6.93 10.46
C ALA A 368 15.33 8.05 11.38
N PRO A 369 13.99 8.20 11.49
CA PRO A 369 13.39 9.06 12.51
C PRO A 369 13.92 8.71 13.90
N GLY A 370 14.07 9.71 14.77
CA GLY A 370 14.62 9.49 16.10
C GLY A 370 13.74 8.65 17.02
N ARG A 371 12.42 8.63 16.75
CA ARG A 371 11.43 7.82 17.44
C ARG A 371 10.32 7.39 16.49
N SER A 372 9.86 6.15 16.64
CA SER A 372 8.73 5.62 15.86
C SER A 372 7.45 6.32 16.26
N HIS A 373 6.59 6.60 15.29
CA HIS A 373 5.34 7.31 15.53
C HIS A 373 4.32 7.10 14.42
N SER A 374 3.06 7.17 14.81
CA SER A 374 1.91 7.15 13.89
C SER A 374 0.79 8.03 14.38
N ASN A 375 -0.24 8.21 13.57
CA ASN A 375 -1.40 9.01 13.90
C ASN A 375 -2.71 8.39 13.37
N LEU A 376 -3.82 8.92 13.85
CA LEU A 376 -5.13 8.70 13.26
C LEU A 376 -5.37 9.69 12.11
N ARG A 377 -6.17 9.27 11.14
CA ARG A 377 -6.73 10.16 10.12
C ARG A 377 -8.25 10.11 10.17
N PHE A 378 -8.88 11.28 10.22
CA PHE A 378 -10.32 11.47 10.27
C PHE A 378 -10.79 12.02 8.93
N ILE A 379 -11.61 11.26 8.19
CA ILE A 379 -12.12 11.68 6.88
C ILE A 379 -13.65 11.60 6.84
N ALA A 380 -14.28 12.45 6.04
CA ALA A 380 -15.68 12.26 5.68
C ALA A 380 -15.82 10.98 4.83
N PRO A 381 -16.91 10.19 4.96
CA PRO A 381 -17.10 8.94 4.22
C PRO A 381 -16.96 9.10 2.69
N GLU A 382 -17.39 10.22 2.13
CA GLU A 382 -17.33 10.51 0.70
C GLU A 382 -15.89 10.64 0.18
N LYS A 383 -14.92 10.94 1.07
CA LYS A 383 -13.49 11.00 0.68
C LYS A 383 -12.91 9.66 0.28
N LEU A 384 -13.54 8.54 0.66
CA LEU A 384 -13.13 7.20 0.24
C LEU A 384 -13.24 6.99 -1.29
N ASP A 385 -13.99 7.83 -2.02
CA ASP A 385 -14.05 7.82 -3.48
C ASP A 385 -13.17 8.90 -4.14
N GLY A 386 -12.45 9.71 -3.34
CA GLY A 386 -11.81 10.95 -3.78
C GLY A 386 -10.28 10.98 -3.74
N PHE A 387 -9.63 9.83 -3.48
CA PHE A 387 -8.17 9.72 -3.51
C PHE A 387 -7.66 9.38 -4.92
N GLY A 388 -6.72 8.44 -5.04
CA GLY A 388 -6.15 8.05 -6.33
C GLY A 388 -7.18 7.37 -7.25
N PRO A 389 -7.10 7.55 -8.57
CA PRO A 389 -7.99 6.87 -9.51
C PRO A 389 -7.93 5.35 -9.31
N PRO A 390 -9.06 4.64 -9.38
CA PRO A 390 -9.08 3.19 -9.40
C PRO A 390 -8.29 2.62 -10.60
N ALA A 391 -7.22 1.91 -10.32
CA ALA A 391 -6.48 1.13 -11.29
C ALA A 391 -5.83 -0.07 -10.60
N GLY A 392 -5.71 -1.17 -11.33
CA GLY A 392 -5.01 -2.34 -10.82
C GLY A 392 -4.82 -3.42 -11.87
N TRP A 393 -3.91 -4.34 -11.54
CA TRP A 393 -3.48 -5.42 -12.42
C TRP A 393 -3.50 -6.74 -11.66
N GLY A 394 -3.81 -7.81 -12.37
CA GLY A 394 -3.74 -9.14 -11.77
C GLY A 394 -3.95 -10.22 -12.80
N ALA A 395 -3.39 -11.39 -12.53
CA ALA A 395 -3.48 -12.51 -13.45
C ALA A 395 -4.23 -13.69 -12.84
N VAL A 396 -4.89 -14.46 -13.71
CA VAL A 396 -5.37 -15.80 -13.34
C VAL A 396 -4.31 -16.85 -13.62
N TRP A 397 -3.50 -16.62 -14.67
CA TRP A 397 -2.34 -17.42 -15.03
C TRP A 397 -1.13 -16.52 -15.29
N MET A 398 0.03 -16.90 -14.78
CA MET A 398 1.31 -16.23 -15.00
C MET A 398 2.37 -17.27 -15.33
N ARG A 399 2.53 -17.54 -16.64
CA ARG A 399 3.38 -18.62 -17.17
C ARG A 399 3.03 -20.01 -16.63
N ASP A 400 1.76 -20.25 -16.36
CA ASP A 400 1.31 -21.51 -15.78
C ASP A 400 1.01 -22.55 -16.83
N ARG A 401 1.17 -23.81 -16.44
CA ARG A 401 0.59 -24.91 -17.20
C ARG A 401 -0.93 -24.85 -17.11
N VAL A 402 -1.59 -24.88 -18.25
CA VAL A 402 -3.06 -24.87 -18.38
C VAL A 402 -3.48 -26.10 -19.17
N SER A 403 -4.43 -26.87 -18.63
CA SER A 403 -5.01 -28.02 -19.32
C SER A 403 -6.21 -27.60 -20.16
N ALA A 404 -6.38 -28.26 -21.31
CA ALA A 404 -7.52 -28.03 -22.20
C ALA A 404 -8.85 -28.28 -21.45
N GLY A 405 -9.76 -27.32 -21.53
CA GLY A 405 -11.08 -27.42 -20.91
C GLY A 405 -11.17 -26.91 -19.47
N ASP A 406 -10.05 -26.73 -18.78
CA ASP A 406 -10.05 -26.21 -17.41
C ASP A 406 -10.31 -24.69 -17.42
N SER A 407 -11.21 -24.26 -16.54
CA SER A 407 -11.48 -22.84 -16.34
C SER A 407 -10.58 -22.29 -15.24
N SER A 408 -10.13 -21.05 -15.41
CA SER A 408 -9.47 -20.30 -14.35
C SER A 408 -10.40 -20.04 -13.17
N ASP A 409 -9.82 -19.63 -12.03
CA ASP A 409 -10.57 -18.91 -11.01
C ASP A 409 -11.32 -17.72 -11.63
N PRO A 410 -12.53 -17.38 -11.15
CA PRO A 410 -13.23 -16.14 -11.50
C PRO A 410 -12.37 -14.91 -11.17
N PHE A 411 -12.32 -13.95 -12.09
CA PHE A 411 -11.69 -12.65 -11.90
C PHE A 411 -12.76 -11.55 -11.91
N LEU A 412 -12.70 -10.60 -10.98
CA LEU A 412 -13.68 -9.52 -10.85
C LEU A 412 -13.80 -8.78 -12.18
N PHE A 413 -14.99 -8.65 -12.76
CA PHE A 413 -15.17 -8.06 -14.09
C PHE A 413 -15.89 -6.69 -14.07
N SER A 414 -16.41 -6.31 -12.91
CA SER A 414 -17.20 -5.09 -12.71
C SER A 414 -16.39 -3.96 -12.07
N GLY A 415 -16.94 -2.74 -12.12
CA GLY A 415 -16.43 -1.60 -11.35
C GLY A 415 -15.32 -0.76 -12.00
N PHE A 416 -14.80 -1.16 -13.16
CA PHE A 416 -13.79 -0.41 -13.91
C PHE A 416 -14.31 0.03 -15.27
N ALA A 417 -14.00 1.26 -15.68
CA ALA A 417 -14.41 1.81 -16.97
C ALA A 417 -13.67 1.17 -18.15
N ARG A 418 -12.36 0.95 -17.98
CA ARG A 418 -11.47 0.36 -18.97
C ARG A 418 -11.01 -1.00 -18.49
N ARG A 419 -11.28 -2.01 -19.30
CA ARG A 419 -10.95 -3.39 -19.00
C ARG A 419 -10.21 -3.99 -20.18
N GLY A 420 -9.05 -4.59 -19.92
CA GLY A 420 -8.30 -5.32 -20.92
C GLY A 420 -7.63 -6.55 -20.34
N VAL A 421 -7.21 -7.45 -21.23
CA VAL A 421 -6.46 -8.66 -20.89
C VAL A 421 -5.33 -8.87 -21.88
N HIS A 422 -4.14 -9.16 -21.34
CA HIS A 422 -3.03 -9.70 -22.11
C HIS A 422 -3.08 -11.22 -22.04
N LEU A 423 -3.02 -11.87 -23.21
CA LEU A 423 -2.83 -13.30 -23.36
C LEU A 423 -1.47 -13.55 -23.99
N ALA A 424 -0.68 -14.43 -23.38
CA ALA A 424 0.55 -14.94 -23.97
C ALA A 424 0.64 -16.46 -23.73
N GLN A 425 1.23 -17.19 -24.66
CA GLN A 425 1.20 -18.66 -24.63
C GLN A 425 2.45 -19.26 -25.25
N GLU A 426 2.86 -20.45 -24.79
CA GLU A 426 4.00 -21.23 -25.30
C GLU A 426 3.59 -22.65 -25.76
N CYS A 427 2.37 -22.83 -26.26
CA CYS A 427 1.83 -24.11 -26.69
C CYS A 427 2.38 -24.60 -28.06
N GLY A 428 3.26 -23.85 -28.74
CA GLY A 428 3.89 -24.25 -30.01
C GLY A 428 2.98 -24.20 -31.24
N GLN A 429 1.70 -23.92 -31.06
CA GLN A 429 0.68 -23.75 -32.10
C GLN A 429 -0.29 -22.63 -31.70
N ALA A 430 -1.13 -22.16 -32.63
CA ALA A 430 -2.19 -21.22 -32.28
C ALA A 430 -3.11 -21.83 -31.20
N ALA A 431 -3.44 -21.05 -30.18
CA ALA A 431 -4.24 -21.48 -29.05
C ALA A 431 -5.48 -20.59 -28.91
N ARG A 432 -6.65 -21.22 -28.70
CA ARG A 432 -7.93 -20.55 -28.54
C ARG A 432 -8.29 -20.45 -27.06
N PHE A 433 -8.55 -19.23 -26.64
CA PHE A 433 -8.98 -18.89 -25.29
C PHE A 433 -10.44 -18.45 -25.33
N VAL A 434 -11.27 -19.07 -24.50
CA VAL A 434 -12.70 -18.79 -24.37
C VAL A 434 -12.92 -18.00 -23.08
N PHE A 435 -13.54 -16.84 -23.20
CA PHE A 435 -13.98 -16.03 -22.07
C PHE A 435 -15.42 -16.42 -21.71
N GLU A 436 -15.63 -16.69 -20.44
CA GLU A 436 -16.95 -16.95 -19.87
C GLU A 436 -17.26 -15.89 -18.81
N VAL A 437 -18.52 -15.47 -18.74
CA VAL A 437 -18.98 -14.42 -17.82
C VAL A 437 -20.13 -14.92 -16.97
N ASP A 438 -20.05 -14.63 -15.67
CA ASP A 438 -21.16 -14.66 -14.75
C ASP A 438 -21.67 -13.21 -14.60
N ARG A 439 -22.82 -12.95 -15.21
CA ARG A 439 -23.33 -11.58 -15.33
C ARG A 439 -23.92 -11.05 -14.03
N LEU A 440 -24.58 -11.91 -13.28
CA LEU A 440 -25.37 -11.55 -12.10
C LEU A 440 -24.68 -11.95 -10.79
N GLY A 441 -23.59 -12.70 -10.86
CA GLY A 441 -22.92 -13.27 -9.68
C GLY A 441 -23.70 -14.44 -9.08
N ASP A 442 -24.50 -15.15 -9.87
CA ASP A 442 -25.37 -16.25 -9.44
C ASP A 442 -24.80 -17.65 -9.80
N GLY A 443 -23.57 -17.68 -10.33
CA GLY A 443 -22.88 -18.89 -10.76
C GLY A 443 -23.31 -19.39 -12.15
N GLN A 444 -24.16 -18.67 -12.89
CA GLN A 444 -24.54 -19.03 -14.26
C GLN A 444 -23.55 -18.48 -15.28
N TRP A 445 -22.64 -19.34 -15.73
CA TRP A 445 -21.59 -18.98 -16.69
C TRP A 445 -22.10 -19.08 -18.14
N THR A 446 -21.88 -18.02 -18.91
CA THR A 446 -22.16 -17.98 -20.35
C THR A 446 -20.92 -17.59 -21.13
N VAL A 447 -20.76 -18.11 -22.34
CA VAL A 447 -19.66 -17.70 -23.22
C VAL A 447 -19.85 -16.22 -23.58
N LEU A 448 -18.82 -15.42 -23.32
CA LEU A 448 -18.76 -14.02 -23.71
C LEU A 448 -18.20 -13.89 -25.13
N ASP A 449 -17.01 -14.45 -25.35
CA ASP A 449 -16.28 -14.40 -26.61
C ASP A 449 -15.15 -15.44 -26.62
N SER A 450 -14.47 -15.62 -27.75
CA SER A 450 -13.24 -16.41 -27.85
C SER A 450 -12.23 -15.74 -28.78
N VAL A 451 -10.96 -15.83 -28.45
CA VAL A 451 -9.87 -15.30 -29.28
C VAL A 451 -8.82 -16.36 -29.56
N GLU A 452 -8.19 -16.26 -30.72
CA GLU A 452 -7.04 -17.08 -31.09
C GLU A 452 -5.75 -16.29 -30.88
N VAL A 453 -4.81 -16.86 -30.15
CA VAL A 453 -3.48 -16.31 -29.93
C VAL A 453 -2.48 -17.08 -30.79
N PRO A 454 -1.70 -16.42 -31.67
CA PRO A 454 -0.73 -17.06 -32.54
C PRO A 454 0.26 -17.94 -31.78
N ALA A 455 0.83 -18.95 -32.45
CA ALA A 455 1.81 -19.87 -31.87
C ALA A 455 2.96 -19.13 -31.18
N ASN A 456 3.19 -19.45 -29.90
CA ASN A 456 4.21 -18.80 -29.08
C ASN A 456 4.08 -17.27 -29.03
N GLY A 457 2.84 -16.79 -29.18
CA GLY A 457 2.53 -15.39 -29.43
C GLY A 457 1.85 -14.70 -28.27
N HIS A 458 1.48 -13.45 -28.53
CA HIS A 458 0.82 -12.54 -27.62
C HIS A 458 -0.40 -11.91 -28.30
N LEU A 459 -1.41 -11.58 -27.50
CA LEU A 459 -2.55 -10.78 -27.90
C LEU A 459 -2.97 -9.89 -26.72
N TRP A 460 -3.28 -8.63 -27.01
CA TRP A 460 -4.05 -7.78 -26.10
C TRP A 460 -5.49 -7.66 -26.61
N ARG A 461 -6.45 -7.80 -25.69
CA ARG A 461 -7.88 -7.64 -25.96
C ARG A 461 -8.49 -6.65 -24.98
N ALA A 462 -9.08 -5.58 -25.48
CA ALA A 462 -9.99 -4.73 -24.70
C ALA A 462 -11.38 -5.38 -24.59
N PHE A 463 -12.04 -5.17 -23.45
CA PHE A 463 -13.46 -5.48 -23.28
C PHE A 463 -14.28 -4.21 -23.55
N ALA A 464 -15.28 -4.31 -24.42
CA ALA A 464 -16.16 -3.20 -24.72
C ALA A 464 -17.01 -2.83 -23.48
N PRO A 465 -17.46 -1.56 -23.35
CA PRO A 465 -18.32 -1.15 -22.22
C PRO A 465 -19.59 -1.99 -22.07
N GLY A 466 -20.14 -2.52 -23.16
CA GLY A 466 -21.32 -3.40 -23.15
C GLY A 466 -21.05 -4.85 -22.72
N GLU A 467 -19.80 -5.28 -22.69
CA GLU A 467 -19.42 -6.61 -22.20
C GLU A 467 -19.39 -6.59 -20.67
N THR A 468 -20.53 -6.78 -20.02
CA THR A 468 -20.69 -6.62 -18.57
C THR A 468 -20.85 -7.93 -17.83
N GLY A 469 -20.44 -7.95 -16.57
CA GLY A 469 -20.72 -9.03 -15.62
C GLY A 469 -20.01 -8.83 -14.29
N ALA A 470 -20.41 -9.61 -13.28
CA ALA A 470 -19.75 -9.62 -11.97
C ALA A 470 -18.36 -10.25 -12.07
N TRP A 471 -18.26 -11.37 -12.79
CA TRP A 471 -17.04 -12.16 -12.92
C TRP A 471 -16.77 -12.59 -14.36
N VAL A 472 -15.50 -12.69 -14.71
CA VAL A 472 -15.01 -13.29 -15.95
C VAL A 472 -14.05 -14.42 -15.61
N ARG A 473 -14.05 -15.50 -16.38
CA ARG A 473 -13.04 -16.55 -16.31
C ARG A 473 -12.60 -16.95 -17.71
N ILE A 474 -11.43 -17.57 -17.79
CA ILE A 474 -10.82 -17.95 -19.06
C ILE A 474 -10.65 -19.47 -19.07
N ARG A 475 -10.93 -20.07 -20.22
CA ARG A 475 -10.67 -21.49 -20.49
C ARG A 475 -9.83 -21.61 -21.75
N SER A 476 -8.78 -22.42 -21.71
CA SER A 476 -8.01 -22.78 -22.91
C SER A 476 -8.66 -23.99 -23.60
N GLU A 477 -8.75 -24.00 -24.93
CA GLU A 477 -9.16 -25.18 -25.69
C GLU A 477 -8.00 -26.14 -25.98
N GLN A 478 -6.76 -25.73 -25.69
CA GLN A 478 -5.56 -26.53 -25.87
C GLN A 478 -4.80 -26.66 -24.55
N ASP A 479 -4.09 -27.78 -24.38
CA ASP A 479 -3.07 -27.88 -23.36
C ASP A 479 -1.97 -26.88 -23.67
N CYS A 480 -1.63 -26.06 -22.68
CA CYS A 480 -0.54 -25.12 -22.79
C CYS A 480 0.49 -25.35 -21.68
N PRO A 481 1.78 -25.52 -22.00
CA PRO A 481 2.81 -25.71 -21.00
C PRO A 481 3.06 -24.44 -20.18
N ALA A 482 2.87 -23.27 -20.79
CA ALA A 482 2.93 -21.98 -20.13
C ALA A 482 1.96 -21.01 -20.82
N ALA A 483 0.99 -20.49 -20.05
CA ALA A 483 0.07 -19.45 -20.48
C ALA A 483 0.05 -18.32 -19.44
N THR A 484 -0.12 -17.10 -19.94
CA THR A 484 -0.31 -15.90 -19.13
C THR A 484 -1.63 -15.26 -19.54
N ALA A 485 -2.46 -14.96 -18.55
CA ALA A 485 -3.68 -14.20 -18.71
C ALA A 485 -3.74 -13.13 -17.62
N SER A 486 -3.29 -11.92 -17.95
CA SER A 486 -3.16 -10.77 -17.04
C SER A 486 -4.18 -9.70 -17.39
N PHE A 487 -5.05 -9.35 -16.46
CA PHE A 487 -6.05 -8.32 -16.56
C PHE A 487 -5.50 -6.97 -16.12
N HIS A 488 -5.74 -5.95 -16.94
CA HIS A 488 -5.26 -4.59 -16.73
C HIS A 488 -6.45 -3.65 -16.74
N TYR A 489 -6.87 -3.21 -15.56
CA TYR A 489 -8.10 -2.45 -15.36
C TYR A 489 -7.82 -1.06 -14.81
N SER A 490 -8.60 -0.10 -15.28
CA SER A 490 -8.59 1.26 -14.76
C SER A 490 -9.93 1.93 -14.94
N SER A 491 -10.20 2.93 -14.09
CA SER A 491 -11.26 3.90 -14.30
C SER A 491 -10.70 5.10 -15.07
N HIS A 492 -11.58 5.97 -15.55
CA HIS A 492 -11.14 7.26 -16.06
C HIS A 492 -10.41 8.02 -14.96
N ASP A 493 -9.26 8.61 -15.30
CA ASP A 493 -8.52 9.50 -14.41
C ASP A 493 -9.08 10.92 -14.58
N PRO A 494 -9.85 11.46 -13.61
CA PRO A 494 -10.46 12.77 -13.74
C PRO A 494 -9.48 13.92 -13.47
N ARG A 495 -8.24 13.62 -13.07
CA ARG A 495 -7.26 14.63 -12.66
C ARG A 495 -6.77 15.42 -13.86
N ASP A 496 -6.66 16.73 -13.67
CA ASP A 496 -5.95 17.60 -14.60
C ASP A 496 -4.42 17.40 -14.46
N THR A 497 -3.67 17.99 -15.37
CA THR A 497 -2.22 18.19 -15.30
C THR A 497 -1.83 19.32 -14.34
N ALA A 498 -2.76 20.22 -14.01
CA ALA A 498 -2.57 21.27 -13.02
C ALA A 498 -2.73 20.72 -11.59
N ALA A 499 -1.85 21.17 -10.69
CA ALA A 499 -1.95 20.86 -9.27
C ALA A 499 -3.10 21.65 -8.61
N ASP A 500 -3.74 21.05 -7.61
CA ASP A 500 -4.72 21.70 -6.75
C ASP A 500 -4.11 22.89 -5.97
N PRO A 501 -4.87 23.99 -5.73
CA PRO A 501 -4.41 25.14 -4.95
C PRO A 501 -3.86 24.81 -3.55
N LEU A 502 -4.18 23.65 -3.00
CA LEU A 502 -3.58 23.11 -1.77
C LEU A 502 -2.03 23.13 -1.80
N PHE A 503 -1.43 23.06 -2.99
CA PHE A 503 0.02 23.09 -3.22
C PHE A 503 0.58 24.47 -3.60
N ASP A 504 -0.24 25.52 -3.59
CA ASP A 504 0.22 26.87 -3.90
C ASP A 504 1.26 27.33 -2.87
N GLY A 505 2.40 27.80 -3.35
CA GLY A 505 3.57 28.13 -2.53
C GLY A 505 4.70 27.11 -2.61
N LEU A 506 4.46 25.88 -3.05
CA LEU A 506 5.57 25.01 -3.47
C LEU A 506 6.28 25.65 -4.67
N ALA A 507 7.62 25.68 -4.62
CA ALA A 507 8.43 26.30 -5.66
C ALA A 507 8.22 25.61 -7.01
N PRO A 508 7.84 26.33 -8.08
CA PRO A 508 7.71 25.75 -9.42
C PRO A 508 9.07 25.28 -9.96
N ALA A 509 9.04 24.41 -10.98
CA ALA A 509 10.25 23.80 -11.55
C ALA A 509 11.31 24.82 -12.03
N ASP A 510 10.90 26.00 -12.48
CA ASP A 510 11.75 27.09 -12.96
C ASP A 510 12.03 28.18 -11.90
N SER A 511 11.65 27.94 -10.63
CA SER A 511 11.87 28.89 -9.54
C SER A 511 13.34 29.24 -9.37
N ALA A 512 13.65 30.53 -9.46
CA ALA A 512 14.99 31.08 -9.21
C ALA A 512 15.27 31.36 -7.73
N SER A 513 14.23 31.47 -6.89
CA SER A 513 14.35 31.80 -5.47
C SER A 513 13.30 31.08 -4.64
N HIS A 514 13.77 30.24 -3.73
CA HIS A 514 12.96 29.49 -2.79
C HIS A 514 13.81 29.03 -1.61
N THR A 515 13.13 28.57 -0.56
CA THR A 515 13.75 27.95 0.61
C THR A 515 13.62 26.44 0.52
N GLY A 516 14.73 25.74 0.69
CA GLY A 516 14.78 24.28 0.80
C GLY A 516 15.55 23.88 2.04
N GLY A 517 15.97 22.62 2.09
CA GLY A 517 16.79 22.12 3.19
C GLY A 517 16.54 20.65 3.49
N LEU A 518 17.06 20.20 4.62
CA LEU A 518 17.03 18.78 5.01
C LEU A 518 16.13 18.57 6.22
N LEU A 519 15.33 17.50 6.19
CA LEU A 519 14.27 17.21 7.15
C LEU A 519 14.52 15.88 7.89
N ARG A 520 14.21 15.85 9.19
CA ARG A 520 14.16 14.61 9.98
C ARG A 520 13.23 14.76 11.19
N ALA A 521 12.40 13.76 11.47
CA ALA A 521 11.72 13.65 12.76
C ALA A 521 12.77 13.41 13.86
N GLY A 522 12.81 14.28 14.87
CA GLY A 522 13.81 14.32 15.92
C GLY A 522 13.72 13.16 16.93
N GLU A 523 14.38 13.34 18.06
CA GLU A 523 14.49 12.35 19.14
C GLU A 523 13.75 12.84 20.40
N GLY A 524 13.44 11.93 21.33
CA GLY A 524 12.92 12.27 22.67
C GLY A 524 11.40 12.41 22.78
N GLU A 525 10.93 12.80 23.98
CA GLU A 525 9.51 13.04 24.25
C GLU A 525 9.04 14.32 23.55
N GLY A 526 7.85 14.28 22.95
CA GLY A 526 7.33 15.41 22.17
C GLY A 526 8.02 15.62 20.81
N THR A 527 8.75 14.61 20.30
CA THR A 527 9.49 14.57 19.03
C THR A 527 9.16 15.72 18.07
N ARG A 528 10.08 16.67 17.96
CA ARG A 528 10.00 17.81 17.06
C ARG A 528 10.51 17.44 15.68
N LEU A 529 9.99 18.07 14.64
CA LEU A 529 10.60 18.00 13.31
C LEU A 529 11.84 18.89 13.28
N GLN A 530 12.96 18.37 12.83
CA GLN A 530 14.21 19.12 12.65
C GLN A 530 14.35 19.55 11.18
N PHE A 531 14.71 20.81 10.94
CA PHE A 531 14.88 21.37 9.60
C PHE A 531 16.16 22.20 9.49
N ALA A 532 17.13 21.72 8.71
CA ALA A 532 18.31 22.50 8.33
C ALA A 532 18.01 23.26 7.04
N ALA A 533 17.55 24.49 7.18
CA ALA A 533 17.10 25.32 6.07
C ALA A 533 18.28 25.89 5.27
N THR A 534 18.07 25.96 3.96
CA THR A 534 18.97 26.56 2.99
C THR A 534 18.17 27.46 2.07
N THR A 535 18.63 28.68 1.86
CA THR A 535 18.02 29.65 0.94
C THR A 535 18.93 29.91 -0.24
N MET A 536 18.33 30.43 -1.30
CA MET A 536 19.04 30.91 -2.48
C MET A 536 19.33 32.41 -2.37
N ALA A 537 20.62 32.78 -2.33
CA ALA A 537 21.08 34.16 -2.42
C ALA A 537 22.08 34.28 -3.58
N ASP A 538 21.84 35.22 -4.52
CA ASP A 538 22.69 35.45 -5.69
C ASP A 538 23.01 34.19 -6.54
N GLY A 539 22.07 33.25 -6.62
CA GLY A 539 22.27 31.99 -7.34
C GLY A 539 23.18 31.00 -6.62
N GLN A 540 23.49 31.20 -5.34
CA GLN A 540 24.25 30.29 -4.49
C GLN A 540 23.42 29.83 -3.29
N PRO A 541 23.60 28.57 -2.86
CA PRO A 541 22.97 28.08 -1.65
C PRO A 541 23.65 28.64 -0.40
N THR A 542 22.86 29.24 0.47
CA THR A 542 23.31 29.83 1.74
C THR A 542 22.53 29.23 2.90
N ALA A 543 23.22 28.97 4.02
CA ALA A 543 22.56 28.42 5.21
C ALA A 543 21.59 29.47 5.79
N ALA A 544 20.30 29.15 5.81
CA ALA A 544 19.28 30.02 6.38
C ALA A 544 19.13 29.83 7.90
N GLY A 545 19.36 28.63 8.41
CA GLY A 545 19.32 28.36 9.85
C GLY A 545 19.03 26.91 10.19
N TYR A 546 18.78 26.66 11.47
CA TYR A 546 18.25 25.41 12.00
C TYR A 546 16.94 25.71 12.72
N TYR A 547 15.90 24.94 12.39
CA TYR A 547 14.56 25.15 12.88
C TYR A 547 14.00 23.87 13.46
N GLU A 548 13.11 24.01 14.43
CA GLU A 548 12.34 22.91 14.97
C GLU A 548 10.84 23.21 14.91
N MET A 549 10.02 22.22 14.55
CA MET A 549 8.57 22.34 14.57
C MET A 549 7.96 21.47 15.66
N ASP A 550 7.07 22.06 16.46
CA ASP A 550 6.35 21.40 17.55
C ASP A 550 4.91 21.01 17.17
N ALA A 551 4.24 20.27 18.07
CA ALA A 551 2.90 19.72 17.83
C ALA A 551 1.81 20.81 17.61
N ASP A 552 2.08 22.05 18.02
CA ASP A 552 1.21 23.21 17.77
C ASP A 552 1.48 23.87 16.41
N MET A 553 2.35 23.24 15.60
CA MET A 553 2.76 23.67 14.27
C MET A 553 3.50 25.02 14.26
N ARG A 554 4.29 25.27 15.30
CA ARG A 554 5.17 26.44 15.36
C ARG A 554 6.57 26.06 14.88
N LEU A 555 7.00 26.63 13.77
CA LEU A 555 8.36 26.46 13.24
C LEU A 555 9.27 27.54 13.84
N VAL A 556 10.13 27.16 14.78
CA VAL A 556 10.96 28.12 15.53
C VAL A 556 12.43 28.06 15.12
N PRO A 557 13.11 29.19 14.93
CA PRO A 557 14.56 29.20 14.76
C PRO A 557 15.26 28.82 16.07
N VAL A 558 16.28 27.97 15.99
CA VAL A 558 17.05 27.49 17.14
C VAL A 558 18.54 27.70 16.87
N ASP A 559 19.22 28.42 17.76
CA ASP A 559 20.68 28.61 17.70
C ASP A 559 21.42 27.34 18.17
N ALA A 560 21.53 26.38 17.25
CA ALA A 560 22.18 25.10 17.48
C ALA A 560 23.03 24.67 16.27
N PRO A 561 24.16 25.34 15.98
CA PRO A 561 24.99 25.05 14.81
C PRO A 561 25.49 23.60 14.78
N GLY A 562 25.76 23.00 15.94
CA GLY A 562 26.13 21.58 16.06
C GLY A 562 25.01 20.63 15.67
N ALA A 563 23.76 20.89 16.10
CA ALA A 563 22.60 20.09 15.72
C ALA A 563 22.32 20.19 14.22
N ARG A 564 22.45 21.41 13.67
CA ARG A 564 22.37 21.64 12.22
C ARG A 564 23.38 20.80 11.45
N GLN A 565 24.66 20.85 11.86
CA GLN A 565 25.72 20.09 11.21
C GLN A 565 25.44 18.59 11.26
N GLN A 566 25.09 18.06 12.43
CA GLN A 566 24.75 16.65 12.60
C GLN A 566 23.54 16.24 11.73
N LEU A 567 22.52 17.08 11.61
CA LEU A 567 21.40 16.83 10.72
C LEU A 567 21.89 16.75 9.27
N CYS A 568 22.64 17.73 8.80
CA CYS A 568 23.19 17.73 7.43
C CYS A 568 24.02 16.48 7.12
N GLU A 569 24.82 16.00 8.09
CA GLU A 569 25.61 14.76 7.95
C GLU A 569 24.72 13.51 7.91
N LYS A 570 23.74 13.41 8.82
CA LYS A 570 22.89 12.23 8.99
C LYS A 570 21.83 12.04 7.89
N VAL A 571 21.43 13.12 7.22
CA VAL A 571 20.37 13.05 6.18
C VAL A 571 20.80 13.63 4.84
N ALA A 572 22.11 13.63 4.56
CA ALA A 572 22.65 14.05 3.28
C ALA A 572 21.93 13.37 2.10
N VAL A 573 21.67 14.14 1.04
CA VAL A 573 21.07 13.61 -0.20
C VAL A 573 22.16 12.90 -1.00
N PRO A 574 21.99 11.62 -1.36
CA PRO A 574 22.98 10.90 -2.17
C PRO A 574 23.13 11.50 -3.57
N ALA A 575 24.36 11.59 -4.05
CA ALA A 575 24.66 12.04 -5.41
C ALA A 575 24.67 10.86 -6.41
N GLY A 576 24.36 11.13 -7.67
CA GLY A 576 24.49 10.16 -8.77
C GLY A 576 23.53 8.96 -8.68
N VAL A 577 22.37 9.15 -8.02
CA VAL A 577 21.29 8.14 -8.00
C VAL A 577 20.56 8.10 -9.35
N LEU A 578 20.36 9.27 -9.96
CA LEU A 578 19.73 9.43 -11.27
C LEU A 578 20.74 9.99 -12.28
N GLU A 579 20.67 9.51 -13.51
CA GLU A 579 21.36 10.08 -14.67
C GLU A 579 20.29 10.52 -15.68
N VAL A 580 20.45 11.70 -16.29
CA VAL A 580 19.52 12.20 -17.31
C VAL A 580 20.27 12.31 -18.62
N ASP A 581 19.81 11.57 -19.63
CA ASP A 581 20.35 11.68 -20.98
C ASP A 581 19.32 12.36 -21.92
N ALA A 582 19.62 12.35 -23.22
CA ALA A 582 18.73 12.94 -24.22
C ALA A 582 17.37 12.23 -24.29
N ALA A 583 17.32 10.93 -23.96
CA ALA A 583 16.17 10.07 -24.13
C ALA A 583 15.29 10.00 -22.86
N SER A 584 15.88 9.87 -21.67
CA SER A 584 15.13 9.55 -20.45
C SER A 584 15.91 9.84 -19.17
N VAL A 585 15.26 9.60 -18.02
CA VAL A 585 15.92 9.53 -16.71
C VAL A 585 16.28 8.07 -16.44
N LEU A 586 17.56 7.78 -16.34
CA LEU A 586 18.12 6.48 -16.00
C LEU A 586 18.24 6.33 -14.48
N CYS A 587 17.74 5.22 -13.96
CA CYS A 587 17.98 4.78 -12.59
C CYS A 587 18.52 3.33 -12.57
N LEU A 588 19.22 2.99 -11.50
CA LEU A 588 19.70 1.64 -11.24
C LEU A 588 18.96 1.06 -10.03
N ASP A 589 18.60 -0.21 -10.10
CA ASP A 589 18.26 -0.95 -8.88
C ASP A 589 19.52 -1.37 -8.10
N ASP A 590 19.32 -1.93 -6.92
CA ASP A 590 20.43 -2.35 -6.05
C ASP A 590 21.20 -3.56 -6.60
N ALA A 591 20.63 -4.29 -7.57
CA ALA A 591 21.30 -5.34 -8.33
C ALA A 591 22.08 -4.80 -9.55
N GLY A 592 22.00 -3.50 -9.83
CA GLY A 592 22.67 -2.84 -10.95
C GLY A 592 21.93 -2.94 -12.29
N ASN A 593 20.67 -3.41 -12.30
CA ASN A 593 19.84 -3.38 -13.49
C ASN A 593 19.45 -1.94 -13.83
N ARG A 594 19.42 -1.63 -15.12
CA ARG A 594 19.10 -0.30 -15.66
C ARG A 594 17.62 -0.19 -15.96
N PHE A 595 17.00 0.91 -15.54
CA PHE A 595 15.61 1.25 -15.87
C PHE A 595 15.54 2.70 -16.32
N ARG A 596 14.63 2.99 -17.25
CA ARG A 596 14.42 4.32 -17.81
C ARG A 596 13.03 4.84 -17.49
N LEU A 597 12.97 6.01 -16.88
CA LEU A 597 11.75 6.72 -16.52
C LEU A 597 11.52 7.91 -17.46
N PRO A 598 10.26 8.33 -17.67
CA PRO A 598 9.93 9.50 -18.47
C PRO A 598 10.52 10.79 -17.90
N LYS A 599 10.86 11.71 -18.79
CA LYS A 599 11.19 13.09 -18.47
C LYS A 599 9.89 13.90 -18.33
N GLY A 600 9.80 14.69 -17.27
CA GLY A 600 8.86 15.79 -17.13
C GLY A 600 9.47 17.10 -17.63
N ASN A 601 9.32 18.16 -16.84
CA ASN A 601 9.76 19.51 -17.22
C ASN A 601 11.29 19.61 -17.42
N ALA A 602 11.74 20.20 -18.52
CA ALA A 602 13.16 20.35 -18.86
C ALA A 602 13.99 21.11 -17.81
N ALA A 603 13.37 21.88 -16.91
CA ALA A 603 14.07 22.49 -15.79
C ALA A 603 14.75 21.44 -14.88
N PHE A 604 14.26 20.19 -14.83
CA PHE A 604 14.87 19.09 -14.09
C PHE A 604 16.04 18.41 -14.81
N ASP A 605 16.40 18.83 -16.02
CA ASP A 605 17.64 18.37 -16.69
C ASP A 605 18.91 18.85 -15.96
N ARG A 606 18.75 19.79 -15.03
CA ARG A 606 19.80 20.28 -14.14
C ARG A 606 19.36 20.06 -12.69
N PRO A 607 20.30 19.75 -11.78
CA PRO A 607 19.99 19.69 -10.36
C PRO A 607 19.26 20.95 -9.90
N GLY A 608 18.27 20.78 -9.03
CA GLY A 608 17.64 21.89 -8.33
C GLY A 608 18.65 22.68 -7.52
N MET A 609 18.34 23.96 -7.33
CA MET A 609 18.96 24.79 -6.30
C MET A 609 18.01 24.79 -5.07
N PRO A 610 18.41 25.08 -3.82
CA PRO A 610 19.76 25.29 -3.29
C PRO A 610 20.58 24.00 -3.05
N GLY A 611 20.10 22.84 -3.47
CA GLY A 611 20.82 21.57 -3.33
C GLY A 611 20.13 20.44 -4.10
N GLY A 612 20.73 19.25 -4.10
CA GLY A 612 20.13 18.07 -4.72
C GLY A 612 18.75 17.77 -4.13
N GLU A 613 17.81 17.39 -5.00
CA GLU A 613 16.47 16.97 -4.61
C GLU A 613 16.52 15.52 -4.13
N ARG A 614 15.85 15.21 -3.01
CA ARG A 614 15.81 13.84 -2.50
C ARG A 614 15.09 12.92 -3.50
N VAL A 615 15.78 11.87 -3.92
CA VAL A 615 15.26 10.90 -4.89
C VAL A 615 14.37 9.84 -4.25
N ALA A 616 14.69 9.33 -3.07
CA ALA A 616 13.87 8.33 -2.40
C ALA A 616 13.82 8.56 -0.89
N ARG A 617 12.66 8.32 -0.28
CA ARG A 617 12.51 8.22 1.17
C ARG A 617 11.30 7.39 1.56
N GLU A 618 11.43 6.72 2.69
CA GLU A 618 10.31 6.11 3.38
C GLU A 618 9.43 7.21 4.00
N VAL A 619 8.15 7.21 3.65
CA VAL A 619 7.15 8.18 4.14
C VAL A 619 5.89 7.50 4.71
N CYS A 620 5.71 6.22 4.46
CA CYS A 620 4.91 5.35 5.32
C CYS A 620 5.79 4.14 5.63
N THR A 621 5.55 3.46 6.74
CA THR A 621 6.34 2.27 7.11
C THR A 621 6.45 1.30 5.92
N GLU A 622 7.68 0.95 5.53
CA GLU A 622 8.02 0.08 4.40
C GLU A 622 7.46 0.53 3.03
N ARG A 623 7.20 1.84 2.84
CA ARG A 623 6.76 2.44 1.57
C ARG A 623 7.62 3.64 1.20
N ASP A 624 8.39 3.49 0.12
CA ASP A 624 9.18 4.59 -0.42
C ASP A 624 8.37 5.42 -1.40
N LEU A 625 8.45 6.74 -1.21
CA LEU A 625 8.13 7.72 -2.23
C LEU A 625 9.41 8.02 -3.01
N PHE A 626 9.34 7.91 -4.34
CA PHE A 626 10.46 8.13 -5.23
C PHE A 626 10.18 9.35 -6.12
N ASN A 627 11.10 10.31 -6.16
CA ASN A 627 11.01 11.55 -6.95
C ASN A 627 12.02 11.50 -8.09
N ALA A 628 11.52 11.61 -9.33
CA ALA A 628 12.37 11.75 -10.50
C ALA A 628 11.74 12.69 -11.53
N HIS A 629 12.50 13.71 -11.92
CA HIS A 629 12.20 14.63 -13.02
C HIS A 629 10.80 15.26 -12.94
N GLY A 630 10.41 15.67 -11.73
CA GLY A 630 9.14 16.33 -11.46
C GLY A 630 7.95 15.37 -11.30
N THR A 631 8.18 14.07 -11.13
CA THR A 631 7.15 13.06 -10.88
C THR A 631 7.45 12.27 -9.62
N PHE A 632 6.42 12.11 -8.79
CA PHE A 632 6.43 11.17 -7.67
C PHE A 632 5.95 9.79 -8.11
N TYR A 633 6.61 8.75 -7.60
CA TYR A 633 6.31 7.36 -7.83
C TYR A 633 6.21 6.62 -6.49
N GLU A 634 5.30 5.67 -6.40
CA GLU A 634 5.32 4.64 -5.37
C GLU A 634 6.40 3.62 -5.75
N LEU A 635 7.31 3.36 -4.81
CA LEU A 635 8.40 2.42 -5.00
C LEU A 635 8.32 1.30 -3.95
N PRO A 636 7.90 0.09 -4.35
CA PRO A 636 7.94 -1.09 -3.49
C PRO A 636 9.34 -1.37 -2.94
N ALA A 637 9.43 -2.04 -1.80
CA ALA A 637 10.68 -2.58 -1.27
C ALA A 637 11.25 -3.65 -2.22
N GLU A 638 12.57 -3.91 -2.16
CA GLU A 638 13.25 -4.83 -3.09
C GLU A 638 12.70 -6.27 -3.00
N ASN A 639 12.35 -6.72 -1.81
CA ASN A 639 11.70 -8.01 -1.55
C ASN A 639 10.23 -8.09 -2.06
N ALA A 640 9.65 -6.97 -2.46
CA ALA A 640 8.33 -6.84 -3.07
C ALA A 640 8.43 -6.38 -4.55
N GLY A 641 9.59 -6.60 -5.18
CA GLY A 641 9.82 -6.36 -6.61
C GLY A 641 10.49 -5.02 -6.94
N GLY A 642 10.71 -4.14 -5.95
CA GLY A 642 11.55 -2.95 -6.10
C GLY A 642 11.18 -2.07 -7.30
N LEU A 643 12.21 -1.60 -8.02
CA LEU A 643 12.03 -0.76 -9.21
C LEU A 643 11.17 -1.42 -10.30
N ARG A 644 11.19 -2.75 -10.45
CA ARG A 644 10.38 -3.44 -11.49
C ARG A 644 8.88 -3.20 -11.33
N ARG A 645 8.45 -2.84 -10.12
CA ARG A 645 7.06 -2.61 -9.73
C ARG A 645 6.74 -1.14 -9.46
N ILE A 646 7.65 -0.23 -9.81
CA ILE A 646 7.43 1.21 -9.63
C ILE A 646 6.16 1.67 -10.36
N ARG A 647 5.43 2.58 -9.74
CA ARG A 647 4.18 3.13 -10.29
C ARG A 647 4.14 4.64 -10.09
N PRO A 648 3.82 5.44 -11.14
CA PRO A 648 3.70 6.88 -10.97
C PRO A 648 2.45 7.24 -10.15
N VAL A 649 2.59 8.24 -9.30
CA VAL A 649 1.51 8.83 -8.49
C VAL A 649 1.01 10.11 -9.14
N ALA A 650 1.91 11.08 -9.32
CA ALA A 650 1.58 12.40 -9.87
C ALA A 650 2.81 13.12 -10.41
N THR A 651 2.64 13.90 -11.48
CA THR A 651 3.66 14.81 -12.01
C THR A 651 3.50 16.19 -11.37
N HIS A 652 4.33 16.49 -10.37
CA HIS A 652 4.20 17.66 -9.51
C HIS A 652 4.82 18.94 -10.10
N ASN A 653 5.88 18.83 -10.91
CA ASN A 653 6.60 19.99 -11.46
C ASN A 653 7.00 21.04 -10.40
N ARG A 654 7.40 20.60 -9.21
CA ARG A 654 7.83 21.43 -8.07
C ARG A 654 9.27 21.11 -7.64
N ARG A 655 10.00 22.10 -7.13
CA ARG A 655 11.36 21.95 -6.55
C ARG A 655 11.30 21.43 -5.13
N ILE A 656 10.94 20.17 -4.97
CA ILE A 656 10.86 19.51 -3.65
C ILE A 656 12.26 19.05 -3.25
N THR A 657 12.91 19.76 -2.33
CA THR A 657 14.31 19.50 -1.98
C THR A 657 14.46 18.30 -1.05
N ASP A 658 13.54 18.16 -0.10
CA ASP A 658 13.46 17.04 0.84
C ASP A 658 12.00 16.86 1.27
N TYR A 659 11.66 15.67 1.75
CA TYR A 659 10.37 15.33 2.31
C TYR A 659 10.55 14.29 3.41
N CYS A 660 9.63 14.22 4.37
CA CYS A 660 9.60 13.16 5.38
C CYS A 660 8.21 13.01 5.96
N SER A 661 8.00 11.93 6.72
CA SER A 661 6.83 11.81 7.57
C SER A 661 7.11 12.23 9.00
N TRP A 662 6.14 12.93 9.57
CA TRP A 662 6.19 13.41 10.95
C TRP A 662 4.78 13.57 11.51
N ARG A 663 4.47 12.91 12.63
CA ARG A 663 3.16 12.95 13.32
C ARG A 663 1.97 12.60 12.40
N GLY A 664 2.18 11.67 11.47
CA GLY A 664 1.20 11.24 10.47
C GLY A 664 1.04 12.17 9.27
N LEU A 665 1.74 13.31 9.25
CA LEU A 665 1.80 14.23 8.12
C LEU A 665 2.95 13.88 7.17
N LEU A 666 2.72 14.12 5.88
CA LEU A 666 3.79 14.33 4.91
C LEU A 666 4.25 15.79 5.00
N VAL A 667 5.56 16.00 5.11
CA VAL A 667 6.17 17.34 5.13
C VAL A 667 7.05 17.49 3.91
N LEU A 668 6.92 18.61 3.18
CA LEU A 668 7.70 18.92 1.98
C LEU A 668 8.50 20.21 2.18
N ALA A 669 9.79 20.17 1.85
CA ALA A 669 10.66 21.35 1.72
C ALA A 669 10.77 21.77 0.25
N GLY A 670 10.98 23.06 -0.01
CA GLY A 670 10.98 23.63 -1.36
C GLY A 670 9.88 24.68 -1.57
N ILE A 671 9.88 25.71 -0.72
CA ILE A 671 8.83 26.74 -0.67
C ILE A 671 9.28 28.00 -1.38
N ALA A 672 8.50 28.46 -2.35
CA ALA A 672 8.74 29.69 -3.10
C ALA A 672 8.89 30.89 -2.14
N ALA A 673 9.76 31.85 -2.45
CA ALA A 673 9.96 33.02 -1.60
C ALA A 673 8.70 33.90 -1.48
N ASP A 674 7.85 33.90 -2.52
CA ASP A 674 6.59 34.63 -2.65
C ASP A 674 5.35 33.77 -2.35
N ASN A 675 5.50 32.72 -1.53
CA ASN A 675 4.42 31.82 -1.15
C ASN A 675 3.20 32.54 -0.53
N PRO A 676 1.96 32.13 -0.85
CA PRO A 676 0.72 32.82 -0.49
C PRO A 676 0.40 32.73 1.00
N ALA A 677 0.21 33.88 1.67
CA ALA A 677 0.01 34.00 3.11
C ALA A 677 -1.20 33.19 3.63
N GLU A 678 -2.22 33.04 2.80
CA GLU A 678 -3.48 32.39 3.08
C GLU A 678 -3.44 30.86 3.02
N ASN A 679 -2.42 30.26 2.40
CA ASN A 679 -2.32 28.79 2.35
C ASN A 679 -1.96 28.25 3.73
N THR A 680 -2.93 27.63 4.40
CA THR A 680 -2.79 27.05 5.73
C THR A 680 -1.84 25.86 5.76
N HIS A 681 -1.62 25.19 4.63
CA HIS A 681 -0.65 24.09 4.52
C HIS A 681 0.80 24.58 4.52
N ILE A 682 1.06 25.90 4.40
CA ILE A 682 2.40 26.48 4.50
C ILE A 682 2.66 26.97 5.92
N ILE A 683 3.50 26.25 6.65
CA ILE A 683 3.95 26.63 7.99
C ILE A 683 5.20 27.49 7.85
N ARG A 684 5.08 28.76 8.24
CA ARG A 684 6.18 29.74 8.20
C ARG A 684 6.92 29.77 9.52
N SER A 685 8.22 29.98 9.46
CA SER A 685 9.02 30.19 10.66
C SER A 685 8.64 31.50 11.35
N GLU A 686 8.78 31.55 12.68
CA GLU A 686 8.42 32.75 13.47
C GLU A 686 9.23 34.00 13.07
N ASP A 687 10.43 33.81 12.52
CA ASP A 687 11.27 34.89 11.99
C ASP A 687 11.03 35.21 10.50
N GLY A 688 10.13 34.46 9.83
CA GLY A 688 9.76 34.64 8.43
C GLY A 688 10.83 34.23 7.41
N GLN A 689 11.94 33.62 7.84
CA GLN A 689 13.07 33.27 6.95
C GLN A 689 12.95 31.90 6.27
N SER A 690 11.99 31.07 6.67
CA SER A 690 11.80 29.72 6.15
C SER A 690 10.35 29.28 6.23
N ALA A 691 10.00 28.26 5.45
CA ALA A 691 8.68 27.65 5.49
C ALA A 691 8.73 26.19 5.04
N LEU A 692 7.70 25.42 5.42
CA LEU A 692 7.47 24.04 5.02
C LEU A 692 6.01 23.85 4.61
N TRP A 693 5.77 22.96 3.67
CA TRP A 693 4.41 22.50 3.37
C TRP A 693 4.10 21.26 4.22
N VAL A 694 2.89 21.16 4.73
CA VAL A 694 2.40 20.00 5.51
C VAL A 694 1.06 19.51 4.97
N GLY A 695 0.86 18.20 4.93
CA GLY A 695 -0.40 17.59 4.51
C GLY A 695 -0.37 16.07 4.73
N GLU A 696 -1.14 15.33 3.95
CA GLU A 696 -1.22 13.87 4.04
C GLU A 696 -0.75 13.23 2.72
N ILE A 697 -0.21 12.01 2.74
CA ILE A 697 0.41 11.41 1.54
C ILE A 697 -0.59 11.22 0.38
N ASP A 698 -1.86 10.96 0.66
CA ASP A 698 -2.90 10.88 -0.38
C ASP A 698 -3.29 12.25 -0.95
N ASP A 699 -2.82 13.37 -0.38
CA ASP A 699 -2.94 14.66 -1.08
C ASP A 699 -2.10 14.69 -2.35
N LEU A 700 -1.05 13.87 -2.46
CA LEU A 700 -0.20 13.80 -3.65
C LEU A 700 -0.99 13.44 -4.92
N TRP A 701 -2.13 12.74 -4.79
CA TRP A 701 -3.03 12.49 -5.92
C TRP A 701 -3.55 13.79 -6.56
N LYS A 702 -3.63 14.89 -5.81
CA LYS A 702 -4.10 16.21 -6.27
C LYS A 702 -3.01 17.07 -6.92
N LEU A 703 -1.78 16.58 -7.03
CA LEU A 703 -0.70 17.28 -7.78
C LEU A 703 -0.90 17.22 -9.30
N GLY A 704 -1.80 16.36 -9.76
CA GLY A 704 -2.15 16.16 -11.16
C GLY A 704 -1.88 14.73 -11.62
N LYS A 705 -2.39 14.37 -12.80
CA LYS A 705 -2.13 13.05 -13.39
C LYS A 705 -0.66 12.90 -13.82
N PRO A 706 -0.11 11.68 -13.76
CA PRO A 706 1.19 11.38 -14.35
C PRO A 706 1.26 11.70 -15.84
N ALA A 707 2.29 12.43 -16.24
CA ALA A 707 2.61 12.75 -17.62
C ALA A 707 4.13 12.78 -17.83
N GLY A 708 4.56 12.68 -19.08
CA GLY A 708 5.98 12.72 -19.40
C GLY A 708 6.28 12.30 -20.83
N HIS A 709 7.54 12.32 -21.19
CA HIS A 709 7.99 11.91 -22.50
C HIS A 709 9.40 11.32 -22.44
N GLY A 710 9.79 10.60 -23.48
CA GLY A 710 11.13 10.04 -23.57
C GLY A 710 11.11 8.64 -24.13
N GLY A 711 12.21 7.92 -23.97
CA GLY A 711 12.22 6.51 -24.34
C GLY A 711 13.56 5.86 -24.10
N PRO A 712 13.72 4.62 -24.58
CA PRO A 712 14.99 3.92 -24.48
C PRO A 712 16.09 4.53 -25.36
N TRP A 713 15.72 5.17 -26.48
CA TRP A 713 16.66 5.71 -27.47
C TRP A 713 16.23 7.07 -27.99
N LYS A 714 17.20 7.98 -28.09
CA LYS A 714 17.11 9.23 -28.87
C LYS A 714 18.41 9.43 -29.62
N ASP A 715 18.35 9.32 -30.95
CA ASP A 715 19.49 9.35 -31.86
C ASP A 715 20.67 8.46 -31.39
N SER A 716 20.32 7.33 -30.77
CA SER A 716 21.25 6.47 -30.05
C SER A 716 21.81 5.39 -30.97
N PRO A 717 23.11 5.05 -30.89
CA PRO A 717 23.65 3.91 -31.63
C PRO A 717 23.01 2.62 -31.12
N VAL A 718 22.36 1.88 -32.00
CA VAL A 718 21.73 0.58 -31.72
C VAL A 718 22.48 -0.53 -32.45
N ALA A 719 22.62 -1.67 -31.79
CA ALA A 719 23.15 -2.88 -32.41
C ALA A 719 21.99 -3.77 -32.87
N ALA A 720 22.15 -4.39 -34.04
CA ALA A 720 21.18 -5.35 -34.56
C ALA A 720 20.84 -6.45 -33.53
N GLY A 721 19.55 -6.63 -33.24
CA GLY A 721 19.02 -7.62 -32.33
C GLY A 721 19.27 -7.37 -30.83
N ALA A 722 19.97 -6.30 -30.45
CA ALA A 722 20.22 -5.99 -29.05
C ALA A 722 19.01 -5.25 -28.43
N PRO A 723 18.42 -5.76 -27.33
CA PRO A 723 17.32 -5.08 -26.67
C PRO A 723 17.79 -3.81 -25.96
N SER A 724 16.94 -2.78 -25.98
CA SER A 724 17.13 -1.58 -25.18
C SER A 724 17.00 -1.85 -23.68
N ASP A 725 17.44 -0.88 -22.88
CA ASP A 725 17.03 -0.80 -21.47
C ASP A 725 15.47 -0.72 -21.39
N PRO A 726 14.84 -1.27 -20.34
CA PRO A 726 13.42 -1.10 -20.04
C PRO A 726 13.02 0.37 -19.88
N TYR A 727 11.92 0.77 -20.52
CA TYR A 727 11.29 2.08 -20.35
C TYR A 727 9.91 1.95 -19.71
N LEU A 728 9.65 2.69 -18.64
CA LEU A 728 8.42 2.58 -17.85
C LEU A 728 7.21 2.93 -18.72
N MET A 729 6.21 2.04 -18.73
CA MET A 729 4.95 2.22 -19.46
C MET A 729 3.73 2.26 -18.54
N ASN A 730 3.88 1.83 -17.28
CA ASN A 730 2.78 1.70 -16.35
C ASN A 730 2.23 3.04 -15.84
N GLY A 731 0.93 3.10 -15.57
CA GLY A 731 0.30 4.18 -14.79
C GLY A 731 0.06 5.50 -15.54
N TYR A 732 0.27 5.52 -16.86
CA TYR A 732 -0.07 6.67 -17.72
C TYR A 732 -1.38 6.43 -18.46
N ASP A 733 -2.14 7.49 -18.71
CA ASP A 733 -3.45 7.43 -19.38
C ASP A 733 -3.26 7.19 -20.89
N ARG A 734 -2.93 8.24 -21.65
CA ARG A 734 -2.73 8.14 -23.10
C ARG A 734 -1.26 7.95 -23.43
N LYS A 735 -0.98 7.14 -24.45
CA LYS A 735 0.38 6.79 -24.85
C LYS A 735 0.49 6.82 -26.37
N SER A 736 1.54 7.44 -26.88
CA SER A 736 1.93 7.36 -28.28
C SER A 736 3.41 7.02 -28.41
N LEU A 737 3.80 6.47 -29.56
CA LEU A 737 5.17 6.06 -29.90
C LEU A 737 5.56 6.70 -31.24
N GLU A 738 6.76 7.25 -31.28
CA GLU A 738 7.47 7.65 -32.49
C GLU A 738 8.74 6.80 -32.68
N LEU A 739 8.96 6.32 -33.90
CA LEU A 739 10.16 5.58 -34.30
C LEU A 739 10.83 6.25 -35.49
N SER A 740 12.16 6.37 -35.46
CA SER A 740 12.95 6.86 -36.60
C SER A 740 14.39 6.33 -36.58
N HIS A 741 15.09 6.40 -37.71
CA HIS A 741 16.47 5.94 -37.83
C HIS A 741 17.27 6.68 -38.93
N ASP A 742 18.60 6.50 -38.92
CA ASP A 742 19.52 7.05 -39.95
C ASP A 742 19.97 6.05 -41.04
N ALA A 743 19.47 4.80 -40.99
CA ALA A 743 19.80 3.80 -42.00
C ALA A 743 19.23 4.12 -43.39
N LYS A 744 19.92 3.65 -44.44
CA LYS A 744 19.53 3.85 -45.86
C LYS A 744 18.45 2.91 -46.36
N ASP A 745 18.16 1.86 -45.63
CA ASP A 745 17.15 0.86 -45.92
C ASP A 745 16.15 0.81 -44.75
N THR A 746 14.96 0.26 -45.00
CA THR A 746 13.94 0.04 -43.96
C THR A 746 14.51 -0.72 -42.76
N VAL A 747 14.29 -0.20 -41.55
CA VAL A 747 14.62 -0.87 -40.28
C VAL A 747 13.36 -1.50 -39.70
N ARG A 748 13.46 -2.75 -39.27
CA ARG A 748 12.40 -3.42 -38.52
C ARG A 748 12.64 -3.28 -37.03
N PHE A 749 11.74 -2.59 -36.35
CA PHE A 749 11.71 -2.51 -34.89
C PHE A 749 10.77 -3.58 -34.32
N THR A 750 11.23 -4.31 -33.31
CA THR A 750 10.36 -5.16 -32.49
C THR A 750 10.20 -4.53 -31.11
N MET A 751 8.96 -4.27 -30.70
CA MET A 751 8.62 -3.86 -29.36
C MET A 751 8.26 -5.08 -28.52
N GLU A 752 8.96 -5.25 -27.40
CA GLU A 752 8.63 -6.21 -26.37
C GLU A 752 8.07 -5.46 -25.16
N ILE A 753 7.10 -6.08 -24.48
CA ILE A 753 6.52 -5.54 -23.25
C ILE A 753 6.72 -6.53 -22.11
N ASP A 754 6.88 -5.99 -20.91
CA ASP A 754 6.79 -6.74 -19.67
C ASP A 754 5.42 -6.52 -19.05
N ILE A 755 4.52 -7.50 -19.20
CA ILE A 755 3.12 -7.40 -18.78
C ILE A 755 3.05 -7.35 -17.25
N THR A 756 3.84 -8.19 -16.59
CA THR A 756 3.71 -8.47 -15.16
C THR A 756 4.91 -8.05 -14.36
N GLY A 757 5.97 -7.47 -14.92
CA GLY A 757 7.24 -7.16 -14.24
C GLY A 757 8.24 -8.32 -14.17
N ASP A 758 7.86 -9.51 -14.66
CA ASP A 758 8.62 -10.77 -14.52
C ASP A 758 8.92 -11.46 -15.86
N GLY A 759 8.66 -10.83 -17.00
CA GLY A 759 8.95 -11.46 -18.29
C GLY A 759 8.57 -10.67 -19.52
N TRP A 760 9.35 -10.83 -20.58
CA TRP A 760 9.17 -10.12 -21.85
C TRP A 760 8.38 -10.95 -22.85
N VAL A 761 7.45 -10.30 -23.54
CA VAL A 761 6.75 -10.85 -24.70
C VAL A 761 6.84 -9.89 -25.88
N ALA A 762 7.03 -10.42 -27.09
CA ALA A 762 6.94 -9.63 -28.31
C ALA A 762 5.50 -9.16 -28.50
N CYS A 763 5.30 -7.84 -28.59
CA CYS A 763 3.98 -7.22 -28.67
C CYS A 763 3.66 -6.69 -30.06
N ALA A 764 4.64 -6.08 -30.73
CA ALA A 764 4.43 -5.45 -32.03
C ALA A 764 5.73 -5.39 -32.84
N VAL A 765 5.60 -5.36 -34.17
CA VAL A 765 6.68 -5.20 -35.13
C VAL A 765 6.34 -4.05 -36.06
N PHE A 766 7.29 -3.15 -36.28
CA PHE A 766 7.13 -1.95 -37.10
C PHE A 766 8.24 -1.89 -38.14
N ASP A 767 7.89 -1.85 -39.42
CA ASP A 767 8.83 -1.61 -40.52
C ASP A 767 8.84 -0.09 -40.82
N VAL A 768 9.96 0.57 -40.55
CA VAL A 768 10.14 2.03 -40.70
C VAL A 768 11.05 2.30 -41.89
N ALA A 769 10.61 3.10 -42.86
CA ALA A 769 11.38 3.43 -44.05
C ALA A 769 12.47 4.49 -43.79
N PRO A 770 13.49 4.61 -44.65
CA PRO A 770 14.46 5.69 -44.58
C PRO A 770 13.79 7.06 -44.57
N ASP A 771 14.29 7.97 -43.73
CA ASP A 771 13.77 9.33 -43.52
C ASP A 771 12.32 9.41 -42.97
N GLU A 772 11.72 8.27 -42.60
CA GLU A 772 10.40 8.21 -41.99
C GLU A 772 10.45 8.46 -40.48
N CYS A 773 9.46 9.21 -39.97
CA CYS A 773 9.11 9.21 -38.55
C CYS A 773 7.77 8.49 -38.39
N PHE A 774 7.84 7.20 -38.07
CA PHE A 774 6.67 6.36 -37.88
C PHE A 774 5.99 6.70 -36.56
N ARG A 775 4.65 6.70 -36.55
CA ARG A 775 3.83 7.05 -35.38
C ARG A 775 2.82 5.96 -35.07
N HIS A 776 2.65 5.65 -33.79
CA HIS A 776 1.67 4.69 -33.29
C HIS A 776 0.96 5.21 -32.05
N GLU A 777 -0.37 5.19 -32.06
CA GLU A 777 -1.22 5.47 -30.90
C GLU A 777 -1.61 4.15 -30.24
N PHE A 778 -1.33 4.01 -28.94
CA PHE A 778 -1.74 2.82 -28.22
C PHE A 778 -3.25 2.86 -27.93
N PRO A 779 -3.95 1.72 -27.99
CA PRO A 779 -5.36 1.65 -27.62
C PRO A 779 -5.61 2.12 -26.18
N GLU A 780 -6.76 2.73 -25.94
CA GLU A 780 -7.20 3.09 -24.59
C GLU A 780 -7.23 1.86 -23.68
N GLY A 781 -6.70 1.99 -22.46
CA GLY A 781 -6.59 0.89 -21.50
C GLY A 781 -5.43 -0.09 -21.78
N PHE A 782 -4.67 0.08 -22.87
CA PHE A 782 -3.42 -0.66 -23.05
C PHE A 782 -2.40 -0.24 -21.99
N GLY A 783 -1.83 -1.20 -21.27
CA GLY A 783 -0.81 -0.93 -20.27
C GLY A 783 0.04 -2.17 -20.00
N ALA A 784 1.32 -1.96 -19.76
CA ALA A 784 2.29 -2.95 -19.32
C ALA A 784 3.22 -2.27 -18.32
N TYR A 785 4.02 -3.03 -17.56
CA TYR A 785 5.00 -2.43 -16.66
C TYR A 785 6.09 -1.70 -17.44
N TRP A 786 6.71 -2.41 -18.38
CA TRP A 786 7.86 -1.92 -19.15
C TRP A 786 7.69 -2.19 -20.63
N ALA A 787 8.29 -1.35 -21.45
CA ALA A 787 8.52 -1.59 -22.87
C ALA A 787 10.03 -1.57 -23.17
N ARG A 788 10.47 -2.38 -24.14
CA ARG A 788 11.82 -2.31 -24.70
C ARG A 788 11.77 -2.57 -26.20
N PHE A 789 12.82 -2.16 -26.91
CA PHE A 789 12.88 -2.24 -28.37
C PHE A 789 14.14 -2.96 -28.84
N THR A 790 14.03 -3.67 -29.95
CA THR A 790 15.15 -4.18 -30.75
C THR A 790 15.01 -3.65 -32.17
N ALA A 791 16.13 -3.49 -32.88
CA ALA A 791 16.16 -3.19 -34.31
C ALA A 791 16.83 -4.35 -35.06
N ASP A 792 16.36 -4.68 -36.26
CA ASP A 792 16.94 -5.78 -37.08
C ASP A 792 18.34 -5.47 -37.63
N ARG A 793 18.75 -4.21 -37.60
CA ARG A 793 20.05 -3.74 -38.08
C ARG A 793 20.63 -2.64 -37.20
N SER A 794 21.96 -2.55 -37.24
CA SER A 794 22.67 -1.49 -36.54
C SER A 794 22.48 -0.15 -37.26
N CYS A 795 22.08 0.87 -36.52
CA CYS A 795 21.86 2.23 -36.99
C CYS A 795 21.91 3.22 -35.82
N LYS A 796 21.69 4.51 -36.06
CA LYS A 796 21.20 5.40 -35.01
C LYS A 796 19.69 5.44 -35.07
N ALA A 797 19.04 5.22 -33.93
CA ALA A 797 17.60 5.15 -33.85
C ALA A 797 17.05 5.99 -32.70
N THR A 798 15.78 6.35 -32.85
CA THR A 798 14.94 6.96 -31.82
C THR A 798 13.72 6.07 -31.60
N ALA A 799 13.43 5.78 -30.34
CA ALA A 799 12.18 5.20 -29.90
C ALA A 799 11.65 6.07 -28.77
N TRP A 800 10.64 6.89 -29.08
CA TRP A 800 10.20 8.00 -28.25
C TRP A 800 8.72 7.87 -27.95
N LEU A 801 8.38 7.77 -26.68
CA LEU A 801 7.03 7.70 -26.17
C LEU A 801 6.62 9.03 -25.55
N VAL A 802 5.33 9.35 -25.69
CA VAL A 802 4.69 10.50 -25.05
C VAL A 802 3.52 10.01 -24.22
N TYR A 803 3.44 10.49 -22.99
CA TYR A 803 2.42 10.14 -21.99
C TYR A 803 1.65 11.39 -21.56
N GLU A 804 0.32 11.35 -21.74
CA GLU A 804 -0.60 12.49 -21.53
C GLU A 804 -1.80 12.16 -20.64
#